data_AF-A0A1X0NTP9-F1
#
_entry.id   AF-A0A1X0NTP9-F1
#
_cell.length_a   1.000
_cell.length_b   1.000
_cell.length_c   1.000
_cell.angle_alpha   90.00
_cell.angle_beta   90.00
_cell.angle_gamma   90.00
#
_symmetry.space_group_name_H-M   'P 1'
#
loop_
_entity.id
_entity.type
_entity.pdbx_description
1 polymer ?
#
loop_
_entity_poly.entity_id
_entity_poly.type
_entity_poly.pdbx_seq_one_letter_code
_entity_poly.pdbx_strand_id
1 'polypeptide(L)'
;MSSSFDQGNLGDHDWLITRTGLPSIESVVDDAEPITEFVCPPFIPPRRSSRRYSMMMNALCMGGVMNEWEKRVIFSRLKPVPPVVEEEFQRRLCTIHERNTADYIHEVQLRAATQAAVAQEERRLGYEEENVKREAVFARHKNLTNILHEEIKICRARRWYTIVLSHVFLTALMKERRVHEALDKISWILVPVIKRRSEVKRRHEEAEKLTRSNLDNIPFPTPNIILSMYGTFFQGWPPRLLEMLARKARPIYLKAGNFLMHEGDLDRCMYMITTGSVSVIINDRKKGKKRTKECSKASFALTPPCYVGEFALVCKEPRSASIQCETDVGAWIVSPEDYEEVAQHLSPEVASKQREATDVRRRANLQKFFPLRVEFLRHFPYFEKFSTEALKQIIAAVEPIVLHDGDPLFSRSDMDSSAYFIQDGVAILIDEDGERRSVPRGSCVGIFECACSVNERKRCTIISKNYCDIWRMRREVLIDVGMSEPAALLYCRSAAKSHRAKEVVKPANPPISVRKDPYILFTLTRQLMNRLWESSVPVIYLNDEKLVVQGQPFHQFIILHSGAFETTILCGNGEHKVVRINVNNDGYVMEVLSSSSNNDRSKGSTVNSKMFFSLILGAYEYASGMSQYSSTVTSYGLSEAFVVDVALFDAIVPAELKEIIQEEGEARELVRRCHKERDASILLSNMQEGFASNYRKGKEIPTKNENNWT
;
A
#
# COMPACT_ATOMS: atom_id res chain seq x y z
N MET A 1 2.89 -2.45 3.77
CA MET A 1 2.88 -3.63 2.90
C MET A 1 4.31 -3.94 2.51
N SER A 2 4.88 -4.99 3.09
CA SER A 2 5.79 -5.93 2.42
C SER A 2 6.01 -7.12 3.36
N SER A 3 6.00 -8.30 2.76
CA SER A 3 5.89 -9.65 3.31
C SER A 3 6.94 -10.06 4.35
N SER A 4 6.54 -10.94 5.26
CA SER A 4 7.35 -12.10 5.65
C SER A 4 6.47 -13.20 6.23
N PHE A 5 6.55 -14.39 5.63
CA PHE A 5 6.21 -15.66 6.26
C PHE A 5 6.90 -15.75 7.63
N ASP A 6 6.19 -16.28 8.63
CA ASP A 6 6.85 -17.19 9.56
C ASP A 6 5.88 -18.26 10.06
N GLN A 7 6.39 -19.49 10.06
CA GLN A 7 5.72 -20.71 10.49
C GLN A 7 5.63 -20.75 12.02
N GLY A 8 4.63 -21.47 12.55
CA GLY A 8 4.80 -22.17 13.83
C GLY A 8 3.60 -22.13 14.78
N ASN A 9 3.20 -23.34 15.18
CA ASN A 9 2.36 -23.71 16.33
C ASN A 9 0.83 -23.60 16.20
N LEU A 10 0.25 -24.56 15.47
CA LEU A 10 -1.00 -25.18 15.92
C LEU A 10 -0.65 -26.13 17.08
N GLY A 11 -1.03 -25.75 18.29
CA GLY A 11 -0.87 -26.55 19.50
C GLY A 11 -2.05 -27.52 19.74
N ASP A 12 -1.70 -28.78 19.95
CA ASP A 12 -2.10 -29.64 21.08
C ASP A 12 -3.57 -30.02 21.35
N HIS A 13 -4.47 -29.98 20.38
CA HIS A 13 -5.85 -30.50 20.57
C HIS A 13 -6.29 -31.66 19.66
N ASP A 14 -5.44 -32.18 18.78
CA ASP A 14 -5.83 -33.22 17.80
C ASP A 14 -5.42 -34.67 18.14
N TRP A 15 -4.89 -34.93 19.35
CA TRP A 15 -4.39 -36.26 19.71
C TRP A 15 -5.47 -37.24 20.23
N LEU A 16 -6.69 -36.77 20.51
CA LEU A 16 -7.77 -37.59 21.08
C LEU A 16 -8.75 -38.18 20.05
N ILE A 17 -8.70 -37.75 18.78
CA ILE A 17 -9.68 -38.15 17.75
C ILE A 17 -9.17 -39.33 16.89
N THR A 18 -7.86 -39.60 16.86
CA THR A 18 -7.25 -40.44 15.81
C THR A 18 -6.87 -41.87 16.21
N ARG A 19 -7.13 -42.31 17.45
CA ARG A 19 -6.93 -43.73 17.83
C ARG A 19 -8.04 -44.28 18.72
N THR A 20 -9.19 -44.57 18.13
CA THR A 20 -10.02 -45.71 18.56
C THR A 20 -10.54 -46.43 17.31
N GLY A 21 -9.79 -47.45 16.87
CA GLY A 21 -10.25 -48.35 15.81
C GLY A 21 -11.53 -49.04 16.27
N LEU A 22 -12.62 -48.79 15.57
CA LEU A 22 -13.85 -49.55 15.73
C LEU A 22 -13.74 -50.82 14.87
N PRO A 23 -14.06 -52.02 15.39
CA PRO A 23 -14.16 -53.22 14.57
C PRO A 23 -15.24 -53.01 13.50
N SER A 24 -14.94 -53.37 12.25
CA SER A 24 -15.92 -53.32 11.16
C SER A 24 -16.97 -54.41 11.38
N ILE A 25 -18.13 -54.27 10.75
CA ILE A 25 -19.20 -55.28 10.77
C ILE A 25 -18.67 -56.66 10.31
N GLU A 26 -17.63 -56.70 9.49
CA GLU A 26 -17.01 -57.92 8.99
C GLU A 26 -16.28 -58.70 10.10
N SER A 27 -15.61 -58.03 11.03
CA SER A 27 -14.85 -58.72 12.10
C SER A 27 -15.72 -59.35 13.19
N VAL A 28 -17.03 -59.09 13.20
CA VAL A 28 -18.00 -59.73 14.10
C VAL A 28 -18.70 -60.90 13.41
N VAL A 29 -18.64 -60.97 12.07
CA VAL A 29 -19.29 -62.02 11.27
C VAL A 29 -18.35 -63.22 11.05
N ASP A 30 -17.02 -63.03 11.08
CA ASP A 30 -16.02 -64.10 10.96
C ASP A 30 -16.01 -65.10 12.12
N ASP A 31 -16.56 -64.74 13.29
CA ASP A 31 -16.62 -65.61 14.48
C ASP A 31 -17.87 -66.53 14.51
N ALA A 32 -18.72 -66.49 13.47
CA ALA A 32 -19.89 -67.36 13.36
C ALA A 32 -19.72 -68.40 12.22
N GLU A 33 -19.83 -69.69 12.54
CA GLU A 33 -19.64 -70.81 11.60
C GLU A 33 -20.41 -70.61 10.26
N PRO A 34 -19.78 -70.85 9.10
CA PRO A 34 -20.35 -70.52 7.81
C PRO A 34 -21.51 -71.46 7.44
N ILE A 35 -22.71 -70.88 7.31
CA ILE A 35 -23.88 -71.53 6.73
C ILE A 35 -23.59 -71.74 5.23
N THR A 36 -23.53 -73.01 4.79
CA THR A 36 -23.30 -73.34 3.38
C THR A 36 -24.36 -72.73 2.48
N GLU A 37 -23.93 -71.91 1.51
CA GLU A 37 -24.81 -71.28 0.53
C GLU A 37 -25.60 -72.34 -0.25
N PHE A 38 -26.93 -72.18 -0.27
CA PHE A 38 -27.83 -72.99 -1.08
C PHE A 38 -27.55 -72.76 -2.58
N VAL A 39 -26.93 -73.75 -3.24
CA VAL A 39 -26.66 -73.69 -4.69
C VAL A 39 -27.89 -74.18 -5.45
N CYS A 40 -28.57 -73.25 -6.13
CA CYS A 40 -29.69 -73.55 -7.02
C CYS A 40 -29.19 -74.37 -8.23
N PRO A 41 -29.82 -75.50 -8.62
CA PRO A 41 -29.39 -76.24 -9.80
C PRO A 41 -29.57 -75.38 -11.07
N PRO A 42 -28.62 -75.41 -12.02
CA PRO A 42 -28.57 -74.46 -13.11
C PRO A 42 -29.76 -74.61 -14.08
N PHE A 43 -30.43 -73.49 -14.35
CA PHE A 43 -31.49 -73.38 -15.35
C PHE A 43 -30.96 -73.75 -16.75
N ILE A 44 -31.64 -74.68 -17.43
CA ILE A 44 -31.37 -75.02 -18.83
C ILE A 44 -31.82 -73.83 -19.70
N PRO A 45 -30.91 -73.13 -20.41
CA PRO A 45 -31.29 -71.98 -21.20
C PRO A 45 -32.10 -72.40 -22.45
N PRO A 46 -33.03 -71.55 -22.92
CA PRO A 46 -33.85 -71.86 -24.10
C PRO A 46 -32.96 -72.00 -25.35
N ARG A 47 -33.28 -72.99 -26.18
CA ARG A 47 -32.55 -73.34 -27.41
C ARG A 47 -32.35 -72.11 -28.30
N ARG A 48 -31.12 -71.58 -28.33
CA ARG A 48 -30.72 -70.55 -29.31
C ARG A 48 -30.81 -71.12 -30.73
N SER A 49 -31.37 -70.34 -31.64
CA SER A 49 -31.41 -70.63 -33.07
C SER A 49 -29.99 -70.91 -33.59
N SER A 50 -29.89 -71.93 -34.43
CA SER A 50 -28.62 -72.47 -34.96
C SER A 50 -27.71 -71.36 -35.48
N ARG A 51 -26.49 -71.29 -34.89
CA ARG A 51 -25.37 -70.42 -35.30
C ARG A 51 -25.12 -70.45 -36.82
N ARG A 52 -25.51 -71.55 -37.48
CA ARG A 52 -25.43 -71.77 -38.93
C ARG A 52 -26.28 -70.80 -39.74
N TYR A 53 -27.47 -70.41 -39.25
CA TYR A 53 -28.37 -69.49 -39.96
C TYR A 53 -27.85 -68.05 -39.89
N SER A 54 -27.31 -67.66 -38.73
CA SER A 54 -26.68 -66.34 -38.54
C SER A 54 -25.38 -66.20 -39.35
N MET A 55 -24.59 -67.27 -39.50
CA MET A 55 -23.43 -67.28 -40.40
C MET A 55 -23.84 -67.25 -41.89
N MET A 56 -24.93 -67.91 -42.27
CA MET A 56 -25.42 -67.91 -43.65
C MET A 56 -25.94 -66.53 -44.09
N MET A 57 -26.65 -65.81 -43.20
CA MET A 57 -27.09 -64.43 -43.47
C MET A 57 -25.92 -63.44 -43.53
N ASN A 58 -24.88 -63.61 -42.70
CA ASN A 58 -23.69 -62.77 -42.76
C ASN A 58 -22.85 -63.00 -44.03
N ALA A 59 -22.85 -64.21 -44.61
CA ALA A 59 -22.15 -64.52 -45.85
C ALA A 59 -22.83 -63.93 -47.11
N LEU A 60 -24.15 -63.66 -47.06
CA LEU A 60 -24.90 -63.05 -48.16
C LEU A 60 -24.76 -61.52 -48.22
N CYS A 61 -24.33 -60.88 -47.13
CA CYS A 61 -24.21 -59.42 -47.03
C CYS A 61 -22.83 -58.84 -47.43
N MET A 62 -21.81 -59.69 -47.66
CA MET A 62 -20.51 -59.26 -48.18
C MET A 62 -20.47 -59.52 -49.68
N GLY A 63 -20.40 -58.46 -50.50
CA GLY A 63 -20.49 -58.48 -51.96
C GLY A 63 -19.35 -59.21 -52.70
N GLY A 64 -19.17 -60.50 -52.43
CA GLY A 64 -18.33 -61.41 -53.21
C GLY A 64 -19.12 -61.96 -54.40
N VAL A 65 -18.72 -61.59 -55.62
CA VAL A 65 -19.22 -62.20 -56.85
C VAL A 65 -18.79 -63.68 -56.87
N MET A 66 -19.74 -64.61 -56.73
CA MET A 66 -19.49 -66.06 -56.85
C MET A 66 -18.89 -66.36 -58.23
N ASN A 67 -17.72 -66.98 -58.26
CA ASN A 67 -17.02 -67.28 -59.51
C ASN A 67 -17.75 -68.38 -60.30
N GLU A 68 -17.62 -68.38 -61.63
CA GLU A 68 -18.26 -69.34 -62.56
C GLU A 68 -18.09 -70.83 -62.14
N TRP A 69 -16.95 -71.12 -61.50
CA TRP A 69 -16.62 -72.42 -60.93
C TRP A 69 -17.55 -72.85 -59.78
N GLU A 70 -17.90 -71.94 -58.86
CA GLU A 70 -18.74 -72.25 -57.69
C GLU A 70 -20.17 -72.60 -58.10
N LYS A 71 -20.70 -71.94 -59.14
CA LYS A 71 -22.00 -72.27 -59.73
C LYS A 71 -22.02 -73.70 -60.30
N ARG A 72 -20.96 -74.12 -61.00
CA ARG A 72 -20.88 -75.48 -61.57
C ARG A 72 -20.84 -76.57 -60.50
N VAL A 73 -20.22 -76.30 -59.35
CA VAL A 73 -20.17 -77.24 -58.20
C VAL A 73 -21.52 -77.38 -57.51
N ILE A 74 -22.35 -76.34 -57.47
CA ILE A 74 -23.70 -76.41 -56.89
C ILE A 74 -24.63 -77.17 -57.83
N PHE A 75 -24.58 -76.91 -59.14
CA PHE A 75 -25.40 -77.61 -60.12
C PHE A 75 -25.11 -79.12 -60.19
N SER A 76 -23.87 -79.55 -59.94
CA SER A 76 -23.55 -81.00 -59.90
C SER A 76 -24.06 -81.74 -58.66
N ARG A 77 -24.48 -81.02 -57.60
CA ARG A 77 -24.99 -81.61 -56.35
C ARG A 77 -26.51 -81.84 -56.34
N LEU A 78 -27.24 -81.26 -57.29
CA LEU A 78 -28.68 -81.40 -57.38
C LEU A 78 -29.03 -82.59 -58.29
N LYS A 79 -29.60 -83.65 -57.69
CA LYS A 79 -30.10 -84.79 -58.47
C LYS A 79 -31.32 -84.36 -59.31
N PRO A 80 -31.41 -84.72 -60.60
CA PRO A 80 -32.63 -84.55 -61.38
C PRO A 80 -33.72 -85.52 -60.87
N VAL A 81 -34.90 -85.00 -60.56
CA VAL A 81 -36.09 -85.78 -60.17
C VAL A 81 -36.91 -86.08 -61.43
N PRO A 82 -37.45 -87.30 -61.61
CA PRO A 82 -38.34 -87.63 -62.75
C PRO A 82 -39.66 -86.83 -62.72
N PRO A 83 -40.32 -86.63 -63.87
CA PRO A 83 -41.51 -85.80 -63.99
C PRO A 83 -42.71 -86.37 -63.21
N VAL A 84 -43.41 -85.49 -62.47
CA VAL A 84 -44.61 -85.78 -61.67
C VAL A 84 -45.82 -86.01 -62.57
N VAL A 85 -46.56 -87.11 -62.34
CA VAL A 85 -47.85 -87.39 -62.98
C VAL A 85 -48.93 -86.55 -62.32
N GLU A 86 -49.53 -85.61 -63.04
CA GLU A 86 -50.43 -84.57 -62.48
C GLU A 86 -51.69 -85.13 -61.77
N GLU A 87 -52.21 -86.29 -62.20
CA GLU A 87 -53.47 -86.82 -61.65
C GLU A 87 -53.35 -87.38 -60.22
N GLU A 88 -52.23 -88.02 -59.87
CA GLU A 88 -52.04 -88.61 -58.53
C GLU A 88 -51.80 -87.53 -57.47
N PHE A 89 -51.15 -86.44 -57.87
CA PHE A 89 -50.89 -85.30 -57.01
C PHE A 89 -52.19 -84.62 -56.57
N GLN A 90 -53.15 -84.44 -57.48
CA GLN A 90 -54.44 -83.84 -57.12
C GLN A 90 -55.23 -84.68 -56.12
N ARG A 91 -55.22 -86.02 -56.25
CA ARG A 91 -55.94 -86.90 -55.31
C ARG A 91 -55.40 -86.83 -53.87
N ARG A 92 -54.07 -86.78 -53.70
CA ARG A 92 -53.43 -86.61 -52.38
C ARG A 92 -53.72 -85.24 -51.78
N LEU A 93 -53.81 -84.20 -52.60
CA LEU A 93 -54.08 -82.86 -52.13
C LEU A 93 -55.46 -82.77 -51.45
N CYS A 94 -56.48 -83.41 -52.04
CA CYS A 94 -57.82 -83.42 -51.47
C CYS A 94 -57.89 -84.11 -50.10
N THR A 95 -57.22 -85.26 -49.92
CA THR A 95 -57.22 -85.98 -48.63
C THR A 95 -56.49 -85.22 -47.52
N ILE A 96 -55.41 -84.52 -47.87
CA ILE A 96 -54.70 -83.63 -46.93
C ILE A 96 -55.59 -82.43 -46.56
N HIS A 97 -56.41 -81.95 -47.48
CA HIS A 97 -57.35 -80.86 -47.22
C HIS A 97 -58.44 -81.28 -46.23
N GLU A 98 -59.00 -82.49 -46.36
CA GLU A 98 -60.00 -83.02 -45.41
C GLU A 98 -59.42 -83.25 -43.99
N ARG A 99 -58.17 -83.72 -43.88
CA ARG A 99 -57.49 -83.95 -42.60
C ARG A 99 -57.04 -82.68 -41.88
N ASN A 100 -56.66 -81.66 -42.64
CA ASN A 100 -56.27 -80.35 -42.11
C ASN A 100 -57.48 -79.43 -41.96
N THR A 101 -58.62 -79.99 -41.54
CA THR A 101 -59.75 -79.21 -41.06
C THR A 101 -59.41 -78.68 -39.66
N ALA A 102 -59.80 -77.43 -39.40
CA ALA A 102 -59.45 -76.73 -38.17
C ALA A 102 -59.91 -77.47 -36.89
N ASP A 103 -61.03 -78.20 -36.98
CA ASP A 103 -61.66 -78.87 -35.84
C ASP A 103 -60.78 -79.97 -35.25
N TYR A 104 -60.10 -80.77 -36.09
CA TYR A 104 -59.27 -81.87 -35.62
C TYR A 104 -58.01 -81.38 -34.89
N ILE A 105 -57.40 -80.31 -35.39
CA ILE A 105 -56.21 -79.70 -34.77
C ILE A 105 -56.56 -79.16 -33.38
N HIS A 106 -57.75 -78.57 -33.22
CA HIS A 106 -58.19 -77.99 -31.97
C HIS A 106 -58.31 -79.04 -30.84
N GLU A 107 -58.85 -80.22 -31.15
CA GLU A 107 -59.07 -81.27 -30.14
C GLU A 107 -57.76 -81.82 -29.56
N VAL A 108 -56.73 -81.97 -30.39
CA VAL A 108 -55.40 -82.45 -29.96
C VAL A 108 -54.72 -81.42 -29.06
N GLN A 109 -54.83 -80.14 -29.39
CA GLN A 109 -54.27 -79.04 -28.58
C GLN A 109 -54.90 -79.02 -27.18
N LEU A 110 -56.21 -79.25 -27.08
CA LEU A 110 -56.93 -79.24 -25.81
C LEU A 110 -56.41 -80.30 -24.83
N ARG A 111 -56.17 -81.54 -25.29
CA ARG A 111 -55.68 -82.62 -24.43
C ARG A 111 -54.24 -82.43 -23.93
N ALA A 112 -53.36 -81.84 -24.76
CA ALA A 112 -51.99 -81.56 -24.33
C ALA A 112 -51.96 -80.46 -23.26
N ALA A 113 -52.82 -79.45 -23.38
CA ALA A 113 -52.92 -78.36 -22.42
C ALA A 113 -53.40 -78.84 -21.03
N THR A 114 -54.36 -79.77 -20.98
CA THR A 114 -54.88 -80.27 -19.69
C THR A 114 -53.84 -81.05 -18.90
N GLN A 115 -53.02 -81.87 -19.55
CA GLN A 115 -51.95 -82.62 -18.86
C GLN A 115 -50.84 -81.71 -18.34
N ALA A 116 -50.46 -80.68 -19.11
CA ALA A 116 -49.46 -79.71 -18.69
C ALA A 116 -49.90 -78.92 -17.45
N ALA A 117 -51.19 -78.59 -17.35
CA ALA A 117 -51.76 -77.87 -16.22
C ALA A 117 -51.67 -78.67 -14.91
N VAL A 118 -51.95 -79.97 -14.93
CA VAL A 118 -51.90 -80.83 -13.74
C VAL A 118 -50.49 -80.92 -13.15
N ALA A 119 -49.47 -81.16 -13.99
CA ALA A 119 -48.08 -81.25 -13.54
C ALA A 119 -47.50 -79.92 -13.05
N GLN A 120 -48.08 -78.79 -13.45
CA GLN A 120 -47.72 -77.48 -12.94
C GLN A 120 -48.29 -77.25 -11.54
N GLU A 121 -49.53 -77.70 -11.31
CA GLU A 121 -50.21 -77.53 -10.02
C GLU A 121 -49.55 -78.34 -8.90
N GLU A 122 -49.12 -79.57 -9.16
CA GLU A 122 -48.41 -80.39 -8.16
C GLU A 122 -47.10 -79.75 -7.67
N ARG A 123 -46.33 -79.13 -8.57
CA ARG A 123 -45.10 -78.41 -8.20
C ARG A 123 -45.39 -77.15 -7.38
N ARG A 124 -46.48 -76.47 -7.70
CA ARG A 124 -46.91 -75.29 -6.96
C ARG A 124 -47.28 -75.64 -5.52
N LEU A 125 -48.03 -76.72 -5.32
CA LEU A 125 -48.43 -77.19 -3.98
C LEU A 125 -47.21 -77.54 -3.12
N GLY A 126 -46.22 -78.27 -3.65
CA GLY A 126 -45.00 -78.59 -2.91
C GLY A 126 -44.18 -77.34 -2.51
N TYR A 127 -44.17 -76.30 -3.36
CA TYR A 127 -43.52 -75.04 -3.03
C TYR A 127 -44.27 -74.26 -1.92
N GLU A 128 -45.61 -74.27 -1.96
CA GLU A 128 -46.47 -73.62 -0.96
C GLU A 128 -46.34 -74.27 0.43
N GLU A 129 -46.20 -75.61 0.51
CA GLU A 129 -46.01 -76.33 1.78
C GLU A 129 -44.74 -75.91 2.55
N GLU A 130 -43.63 -75.65 1.85
CA GLU A 130 -42.37 -75.24 2.47
C GLU A 130 -42.27 -73.75 2.80
N ASN A 131 -43.21 -72.93 2.32
CA ASN A 131 -43.11 -71.47 2.39
C ASN A 131 -43.07 -70.95 3.84
N VAL A 132 -43.89 -71.53 4.71
CA VAL A 132 -44.00 -71.14 6.13
C VAL A 132 -42.66 -71.30 6.87
N LYS A 133 -41.92 -72.38 6.59
CA LYS A 133 -40.61 -72.62 7.23
C LYS A 133 -39.58 -71.59 6.78
N ARG A 134 -39.55 -71.26 5.48
CA ARG A 134 -38.63 -70.25 4.93
C ARG A 134 -38.91 -68.86 5.50
N GLU A 135 -40.17 -68.45 5.53
CA GLU A 135 -40.58 -67.18 6.13
C GLU A 135 -40.17 -67.08 7.60
N ALA A 136 -40.33 -68.17 8.39
CA ALA A 136 -39.93 -68.19 9.79
C ALA A 136 -38.39 -68.10 9.99
N VAL A 137 -37.59 -68.62 9.06
CA VAL A 137 -36.12 -68.50 9.11
C VAL A 137 -35.70 -67.06 8.75
N PHE A 138 -36.25 -66.51 7.66
CA PHE A 138 -35.96 -65.12 7.26
C PHE A 138 -36.40 -64.11 8.31
N ALA A 139 -37.57 -64.30 8.93
CA ALA A 139 -38.05 -63.42 9.99
C ALA A 139 -37.10 -63.42 11.20
N ARG A 140 -36.58 -64.58 11.61
CA ARG A 140 -35.61 -64.70 12.71
C ARG A 140 -34.29 -64.02 12.39
N HIS A 141 -33.74 -64.25 11.21
CA HIS A 141 -32.50 -63.60 10.78
C HIS A 141 -32.65 -62.07 10.70
N LYS A 142 -33.77 -61.58 10.13
CA LYS A 142 -34.08 -60.15 10.07
C LYS A 142 -34.23 -59.54 11.47
N ASN A 143 -34.81 -60.26 12.42
CA ASN A 143 -34.94 -59.76 13.79
C ASN A 143 -33.59 -59.66 14.50
N LEU A 144 -32.74 -60.70 14.40
CA LEU A 144 -31.39 -60.69 15.00
C LEU A 144 -30.52 -59.56 14.45
N THR A 145 -30.52 -59.38 13.12
CA THR A 145 -29.80 -58.29 12.48
C THR A 145 -30.31 -56.92 12.95
N ASN A 146 -31.62 -56.72 13.07
CA ASN A 146 -32.18 -55.49 13.60
C ASN A 146 -31.75 -55.22 15.06
N ILE A 147 -31.77 -56.23 15.92
CA ILE A 147 -31.34 -56.10 17.33
C ILE A 147 -29.87 -55.65 17.41
N LEU A 148 -28.98 -56.30 16.65
CA LEU A 148 -27.56 -55.94 16.61
C LEU A 148 -27.34 -54.50 16.11
N HIS A 149 -28.08 -54.08 15.09
CA HIS A 149 -28.01 -52.70 14.61
C HIS A 149 -28.45 -51.69 15.68
N GLU A 150 -29.52 -51.99 16.44
CA GLU A 150 -29.98 -51.11 17.51
C GLU A 150 -28.99 -51.05 18.68
N GLU A 151 -28.36 -52.16 19.06
CA GLU A 151 -27.31 -52.16 20.10
C GLU A 151 -26.09 -51.32 19.71
N ILE A 152 -25.65 -51.42 18.45
CA ILE A 152 -24.54 -50.60 17.93
C ILE A 152 -24.93 -49.12 17.94
N LYS A 153 -26.16 -48.77 17.54
CA LYS A 153 -26.65 -47.38 17.58
C LYS A 153 -26.66 -46.84 19.01
N ILE A 154 -27.16 -47.61 19.97
CA ILE A 154 -27.20 -47.20 21.39
C ILE A 154 -25.78 -47.00 21.94
N CYS A 155 -24.86 -47.92 21.65
CA CYS A 155 -23.46 -47.80 22.07
C CYS A 155 -22.79 -46.54 21.48
N ARG A 156 -23.02 -46.23 20.20
CA ARG A 156 -22.53 -45.01 19.55
C ARG A 156 -23.15 -43.76 20.19
N ALA A 157 -24.46 -43.76 20.42
CA ALA A 157 -25.16 -42.63 21.04
C ALA A 157 -24.65 -42.34 22.45
N ARG A 158 -24.40 -43.37 23.27
CA ARG A 158 -23.82 -43.21 24.61
C ARG A 158 -22.42 -42.59 24.57
N ARG A 159 -21.54 -43.06 23.67
CA ARG A 159 -20.19 -42.50 23.51
C ARG A 159 -20.25 -41.04 23.05
N TRP A 160 -21.09 -40.73 22.07
CA TRP A 160 -21.32 -39.35 21.61
C TRP A 160 -21.84 -38.45 22.72
N TYR A 161 -22.79 -38.93 23.52
CA TYR A 161 -23.31 -38.18 24.65
C TYR A 161 -22.21 -37.86 25.68
N THR A 162 -21.36 -38.83 26.01
CA THR A 162 -20.23 -38.60 26.92
C THR A 162 -19.24 -37.56 26.38
N ILE A 163 -18.94 -37.60 25.08
CA ILE A 163 -18.06 -36.62 24.42
C ILE A 163 -18.68 -35.22 24.50
N VAL A 164 -19.96 -35.09 24.12
CA VAL A 164 -20.67 -33.80 24.13
C VAL A 164 -20.74 -33.24 25.55
N LEU A 165 -21.11 -34.07 26.53
CA LEU A 165 -21.21 -33.63 27.93
C LEU A 165 -19.84 -33.18 28.46
N SER A 166 -18.78 -33.93 28.17
CA SER A 166 -17.41 -33.58 28.58
C SER A 166 -16.95 -32.28 27.93
N HIS A 167 -17.25 -32.08 26.65
CA HIS A 167 -16.90 -30.86 25.92
C HIS A 167 -17.68 -29.64 26.44
N VAL A 168 -18.99 -29.76 26.67
CA VAL A 168 -19.81 -28.69 27.24
C VAL A 168 -19.34 -28.33 28.65
N PHE A 169 -19.01 -29.33 29.47
CA PHE A 169 -18.48 -29.09 30.81
C PHE A 169 -17.11 -28.39 30.77
N LEU A 170 -16.18 -28.85 29.93
CA LEU A 170 -14.85 -28.25 29.82
C LEU A 170 -14.92 -26.82 29.28
N THR A 171 -15.80 -26.56 28.31
CA THR A 171 -16.00 -25.20 27.77
C THR A 171 -16.64 -24.26 28.79
N ALA A 172 -17.56 -24.74 29.63
CA ALA A 172 -18.10 -23.96 30.74
C ALA A 172 -17.01 -23.62 31.78
N LEU A 173 -16.20 -24.59 32.19
CA LEU A 173 -15.07 -24.35 33.10
C LEU A 173 -14.05 -23.37 32.53
N MET A 174 -13.73 -23.48 31.24
CA MET A 174 -12.85 -22.53 30.57
C MET A 174 -13.40 -21.10 30.56
N LYS A 175 -14.72 -20.94 30.37
CA LYS A 175 -15.37 -19.62 30.42
C LYS A 175 -15.30 -19.02 31.83
N GLU A 176 -15.66 -19.78 32.85
CA GLU A 176 -15.56 -19.35 34.26
C GLU A 176 -14.14 -18.96 34.63
N ARG A 177 -13.13 -19.76 34.25
CA ARG A 177 -11.72 -19.43 34.47
C ARG A 177 -11.32 -18.12 33.79
N ARG A 178 -11.74 -17.88 32.55
CA ARG A 178 -11.47 -16.61 31.85
C ARG A 178 -12.10 -15.41 32.55
N VAL A 179 -13.30 -15.57 33.11
CA VAL A 179 -13.97 -14.51 33.88
C VAL A 179 -13.19 -14.20 35.15
N HIS A 180 -12.76 -15.23 35.89
CA HIS A 180 -11.90 -15.05 37.07
C HIS A 180 -10.57 -14.37 36.72
N GLU A 181 -9.89 -14.82 35.67
CA GLU A 181 -8.64 -14.18 35.22
C GLU A 181 -8.86 -12.72 34.79
N ALA A 182 -10.01 -12.40 34.21
CA ALA A 182 -10.37 -11.02 33.87
C ALA A 182 -10.63 -10.18 35.12
N LEU A 183 -11.35 -10.70 36.12
CA LEU A 183 -11.59 -10.02 37.39
C LEU A 183 -10.30 -9.76 38.16
N ASP A 184 -9.38 -10.73 38.20
CA ASP A 184 -8.08 -10.58 38.84
C ASP A 184 -7.23 -9.53 38.13
N LYS A 185 -7.21 -9.53 36.79
CA LYS A 185 -6.52 -8.48 36.00
C LYS A 185 -7.12 -7.11 36.26
N ILE A 186 -8.45 -6.99 36.25
CA ILE A 186 -9.14 -5.72 36.51
C ILE A 186 -8.84 -5.23 37.93
N SER A 187 -8.90 -6.11 38.93
CA SER A 187 -8.57 -5.80 40.33
C SER A 187 -7.12 -5.33 40.46
N TRP A 188 -6.17 -6.06 39.87
CA TRP A 188 -4.74 -5.71 39.90
C TRP A 188 -4.45 -4.36 39.25
N ILE A 189 -5.16 -4.00 38.18
CA ILE A 189 -5.00 -2.71 37.49
C ILE A 189 -5.70 -1.58 38.27
N LEU A 190 -6.94 -1.78 38.73
CA LEU A 190 -7.78 -0.72 39.28
C LEU A 190 -7.52 -0.43 40.76
N VAL A 191 -7.23 -1.44 41.59
CA VAL A 191 -7.02 -1.24 43.04
C VAL A 191 -5.89 -0.24 43.33
N PRO A 192 -4.70 -0.30 42.68
CA PRO A 192 -3.66 0.70 42.86
C PRO A 192 -4.08 2.10 42.41
N VAL A 193 -4.85 2.19 41.31
CA VAL A 193 -5.36 3.47 40.78
C VAL A 193 -6.35 4.11 41.74
N ILE A 194 -7.28 3.31 42.30
CA ILE A 194 -8.27 3.77 43.29
C ILE A 194 -7.56 4.26 44.56
N LYS A 195 -6.62 3.47 45.10
CA LYS A 195 -5.82 3.87 46.27
C LYS A 195 -5.04 5.16 46.03
N ARG A 196 -4.43 5.31 44.84
CA ARG A 196 -3.72 6.54 44.47
C ARG A 196 -4.69 7.72 44.38
N ARG A 197 -5.86 7.54 43.77
CA ARG A 197 -6.87 8.59 43.59
C ARG A 197 -7.45 9.04 44.94
N SER A 198 -7.70 8.13 45.88
CA SER A 198 -8.17 8.49 47.23
C SER A 198 -7.11 9.28 48.00
N GLU A 199 -5.83 8.88 47.90
CA GLU A 199 -4.73 9.60 48.55
C GLU A 199 -4.52 11.00 47.94
N VAL A 200 -4.59 11.13 46.62
CA VAL A 200 -4.52 12.44 45.95
C VAL A 200 -5.69 13.33 46.39
N LYS A 201 -6.91 12.79 46.47
CA LYS A 201 -8.08 13.54 46.94
C LYS A 201 -7.90 14.02 48.39
N ARG A 202 -7.42 13.16 49.29
CA ARG A 202 -7.11 13.51 50.68
C ARG A 202 -6.10 14.66 50.75
N ARG A 203 -5.03 14.61 49.96
CA ARG A 203 -4.02 15.69 49.92
C ARG A 203 -4.57 17.01 49.40
N HIS A 204 -5.43 16.98 48.39
CA HIS A 204 -6.11 18.19 47.91
C HIS A 204 -7.01 18.80 49.00
N GLU A 205 -7.81 17.98 49.68
CA GLU A 205 -8.67 18.43 50.79
C GLU A 205 -7.84 19.03 51.94
N GLU A 206 -6.67 18.44 52.26
CA GLU A 206 -5.75 18.97 53.27
C GLU A 206 -5.13 20.31 52.85
N ALA A 207 -4.70 20.44 51.58
CA ALA A 207 -4.16 21.69 51.04
C ALA A 207 -5.23 22.80 51.00
N GLU A 208 -6.47 22.48 50.63
CA GLU A 208 -7.59 23.42 50.66
C GLU A 208 -7.94 23.86 52.08
N LYS A 209 -7.99 22.92 53.04
CA LYS A 209 -8.22 23.25 54.47
C LYS A 209 -7.11 24.16 55.00
N LEU A 210 -5.86 23.86 54.70
CA LEU A 210 -4.71 24.67 55.10
C LEU A 210 -4.76 26.07 54.49
N THR A 211 -5.20 26.18 53.24
CA THR A 211 -5.37 27.48 52.57
C THR A 211 -6.50 28.25 53.23
N ARG A 212 -7.67 27.63 53.47
CA ARG A 212 -8.81 28.26 54.16
C ARG A 212 -8.46 28.75 55.55
N SER A 213 -7.66 28.02 56.32
CA SER A 213 -7.26 28.45 57.67
C SER A 213 -6.25 29.60 57.68
N ASN A 214 -5.59 29.87 56.55
CA ASN A 214 -4.52 30.88 56.45
C ASN A 214 -4.82 31.97 55.42
N LEU A 215 -6.09 32.18 55.03
CA LEU A 215 -6.45 33.21 54.05
C LEU A 215 -6.01 34.61 54.47
N ASP A 216 -6.08 34.93 55.77
CA ASP A 216 -5.66 36.23 56.32
C ASP A 216 -4.15 36.48 56.14
N ASN A 217 -3.35 35.41 55.99
CA ASN A 217 -1.89 35.47 55.81
C ASN A 217 -1.47 35.56 54.33
N ILE A 218 -2.42 35.64 53.40
CA ILE A 218 -2.17 35.75 51.96
C ILE A 218 -2.67 37.12 51.49
N PRO A 219 -1.81 38.16 51.46
CA PRO A 219 -2.18 39.47 50.96
C PRO A 219 -2.70 39.38 49.52
N PHE A 220 -3.77 40.12 49.23
CA PHE A 220 -4.29 40.20 47.86
C PHE A 220 -3.29 40.92 46.94
N PRO A 221 -2.99 40.40 45.73
CA PRO A 221 -2.02 40.99 44.83
C PRO A 221 -2.66 42.19 44.13
N THR A 222 -2.60 43.35 44.78
CA THR A 222 -3.06 44.60 44.17
C THR A 222 -2.20 44.95 42.94
N PRO A 223 -2.71 45.74 41.96
CA PRO A 223 -1.95 46.11 40.77
C PRO A 223 -0.56 46.70 41.07
N ASN A 224 -0.42 47.47 42.15
CA ASN A 224 0.87 48.02 42.59
C ASN A 224 1.86 46.93 43.01
N ILE A 225 1.38 45.90 43.73
CA ILE A 225 2.20 44.76 44.12
C ILE A 225 2.65 43.99 42.87
N ILE A 226 1.73 43.73 41.93
CA ILE A 226 2.04 43.01 40.68
C ILE A 226 3.08 43.76 39.85
N LEU A 227 2.96 45.08 39.72
CA LEU A 227 3.96 45.91 39.01
C LEU A 227 5.31 45.97 39.73
N SER A 228 5.34 45.82 41.05
CA SER A 228 6.59 45.70 41.83
C SER A 228 7.20 44.30 41.83
N MET A 229 6.53 43.29 41.25
CA MET A 229 7.07 41.94 41.21
C MET A 229 8.33 41.88 40.35
N TYR A 230 9.30 41.08 40.80
CA TYR A 230 10.55 40.89 40.06
C TYR A 230 10.32 40.27 38.67
N GLY A 231 10.56 41.06 37.61
CA GLY A 231 10.58 40.62 36.21
C GLY A 231 9.90 41.60 35.24
N THR A 232 9.85 41.26 33.95
CA THR A 232 9.32 42.13 32.89
C THR A 232 7.94 41.72 32.38
N PHE A 233 7.36 40.63 32.89
CA PHE A 233 6.14 40.03 32.33
C PHE A 233 4.93 40.97 32.39
N PHE A 234 4.76 41.69 33.49
CA PHE A 234 3.65 42.63 33.69
C PHE A 234 3.98 44.08 33.29
N GLN A 235 5.13 44.31 32.66
CA GLN A 235 5.54 45.65 32.28
C GLN A 235 4.61 46.23 31.21
N GLY A 236 4.00 47.38 31.49
CA GLY A 236 3.07 48.06 30.58
C GLY A 236 1.61 47.57 30.69
N TRP A 237 1.29 46.64 31.60
CA TRP A 237 -0.09 46.21 31.78
C TRP A 237 -0.96 47.32 32.39
N PRO A 238 -2.16 47.58 31.83
CA PRO A 238 -3.12 48.48 32.44
C PRO A 238 -3.52 47.99 33.85
N PRO A 239 -3.59 48.87 34.86
CA PRO A 239 -3.97 48.49 36.22
C PRO A 239 -5.32 47.76 36.31
N ARG A 240 -6.28 48.11 35.45
CA ARG A 240 -7.59 47.45 35.35
C ARG A 240 -7.47 45.97 34.98
N LEU A 241 -6.58 45.63 34.05
CA LEU A 241 -6.38 44.23 33.63
C LEU A 241 -5.63 43.43 34.69
N LEU A 242 -4.66 44.05 35.38
CA LEU A 242 -3.99 43.43 36.53
C LEU A 242 -4.97 43.12 37.66
N GLU A 243 -5.92 44.03 37.92
CA GLU A 243 -6.97 43.81 38.91
C GLU A 243 -7.92 42.68 38.49
N MET A 244 -8.31 42.63 37.21
CA MET A 244 -9.11 41.52 36.67
C MET A 244 -8.39 40.17 36.82
N LEU A 245 -7.09 40.12 36.52
CA LEU A 245 -6.27 38.91 36.68
C LEU A 245 -6.18 38.49 38.15
N ALA A 246 -5.92 39.44 39.06
CA ALA A 246 -5.84 39.20 40.49
C ALA A 246 -7.16 38.65 41.07
N ARG A 247 -8.32 39.12 40.59
CA ARG A 247 -9.64 38.67 41.04
C ARG A 247 -9.99 37.25 40.57
N LYS A 248 -9.46 36.82 39.43
CA LYS A 248 -9.63 35.44 38.92
C LYS A 248 -8.66 34.45 39.57
N ALA A 249 -7.55 34.94 40.13
CA ALA A 249 -6.56 34.09 40.76
C ALA A 249 -7.09 33.41 42.03
N ARG A 250 -6.61 32.19 42.31
CA ARG A 250 -6.99 31.41 43.50
C ARG A 250 -5.89 31.43 44.55
N PRO A 251 -6.18 31.69 45.83
CA PRO A 251 -5.15 31.67 46.87
C PRO A 251 -4.66 30.24 47.12
N ILE A 252 -3.38 30.10 47.47
CA ILE A 252 -2.76 28.87 47.94
C ILE A 252 -1.79 29.17 49.09
N TYR A 253 -1.83 28.34 50.13
CA TYR A 253 -0.88 28.37 51.24
C TYR A 253 -0.04 27.09 51.27
N LEU A 254 1.27 27.22 51.32
CA LEU A 254 2.21 26.10 51.44
C LEU A 254 3.14 26.31 52.63
N LYS A 255 3.37 25.24 53.40
CA LYS A 255 4.35 25.24 54.49
C LYS A 255 5.79 25.16 53.98
N ALA A 256 6.73 25.62 54.81
CA ALA A 256 8.16 25.45 54.57
C ALA A 256 8.54 24.00 54.22
N GLY A 257 9.44 23.84 53.25
CA GLY A 257 9.92 22.56 52.75
C GLY A 257 9.10 21.96 51.60
N ASN A 258 7.85 22.37 51.42
CA ASN A 258 7.00 21.89 50.32
C ASN A 258 7.41 22.51 48.97
N PHE A 259 7.07 21.83 47.88
CA PHE A 259 7.31 22.32 46.53
C PHE A 259 6.05 22.99 45.97
N LEU A 260 6.23 24.16 45.37
CA LEU A 260 5.20 24.86 44.61
C LEU A 260 5.02 24.24 43.23
N MET A 261 6.13 23.85 42.60
CA MET A 261 6.15 23.16 41.30
C MET A 261 7.42 22.32 41.19
N HIS A 262 7.40 21.26 40.37
CA HIS A 262 8.59 20.48 40.07
C HIS A 262 9.06 20.66 38.63
N GLU A 263 10.37 20.63 38.44
CA GLU A 263 11.00 20.57 37.12
C GLU A 263 10.44 19.38 36.33
N GLY A 264 9.99 19.66 35.11
CA GLY A 264 9.37 18.70 34.21
C GLY A 264 7.84 18.58 34.33
N ASP A 265 7.21 19.21 35.31
CA ASP A 265 5.74 19.19 35.43
C ASP A 265 5.09 19.90 34.23
N LEU A 266 3.99 19.35 33.73
CA LEU A 266 3.23 19.89 32.59
C LEU A 266 2.10 20.85 33.02
N ASP A 267 2.05 21.20 34.31
CA ASP A 267 1.10 22.18 34.81
C ASP A 267 1.39 23.57 34.22
N ARG A 268 0.34 24.28 33.82
CA ARG A 268 0.40 25.56 33.08
C ARG A 268 0.06 26.77 33.93
N CYS A 269 -0.19 26.60 35.23
CA CYS A 269 -0.57 27.73 36.07
C CYS A 269 0.60 28.69 36.31
N MET A 270 0.33 29.98 36.52
CA MET A 270 1.32 30.92 37.05
C MET A 270 1.06 31.13 38.53
N TYR A 271 2.13 31.32 39.31
CA TYR A 271 2.03 31.61 40.74
C TYR A 271 2.57 33.01 41.02
N MET A 272 1.74 33.86 41.62
CA MET A 272 2.11 35.17 42.15
C MET A 272 2.37 35.03 43.65
N ILE A 273 3.62 35.16 44.07
CA ILE A 273 4.05 34.95 45.45
C ILE A 273 4.03 36.30 46.18
N THR A 274 3.17 36.41 47.19
CA THR A 274 2.96 37.64 47.96
C THR A 274 3.68 37.62 49.30
N THR A 275 3.80 36.45 49.92
CA THR A 275 4.43 36.27 51.24
C THR A 275 5.31 35.02 51.28
N GLY A 276 6.38 35.08 52.09
CA GLY A 276 7.31 33.97 52.29
C GLY A 276 8.63 34.12 51.54
N SER A 277 9.30 33.02 51.24
CA SER A 277 10.51 32.97 50.42
C SER A 277 10.61 31.61 49.75
N VAL A 278 11.06 31.58 48.49
CA VAL A 278 11.18 30.35 47.71
C VAL A 278 12.59 30.22 47.13
N SER A 279 13.05 28.99 46.93
CA SER A 279 14.27 28.69 46.18
C SER A 279 13.95 28.00 44.87
N VAL A 280 14.61 28.48 43.80
CA VAL A 280 14.56 27.88 42.47
C VAL A 280 15.69 26.88 42.38
N ILE A 281 15.36 25.60 42.22
CA ILE A 281 16.27 24.46 42.18
C ILE A 281 16.29 23.92 40.75
N ILE A 282 17.44 24.02 40.08
CA ILE A 282 17.66 23.44 38.75
C ILE A 282 18.46 22.15 38.91
N ASN A 283 17.88 21.02 38.54
CA ASN A 283 18.50 19.73 38.82
C ASN A 283 19.71 19.45 37.89
N ASP A 284 20.79 18.89 38.43
CA ASP A 284 21.91 18.42 37.62
C ASP A 284 21.73 16.94 37.26
N ARG A 285 21.39 16.67 35.99
CA ARG A 285 21.18 15.30 35.49
C ARG A 285 22.39 14.38 35.68
N LYS A 286 23.60 14.94 35.86
CA LYS A 286 24.83 14.16 36.08
C LYS A 286 25.01 13.67 37.53
N LYS A 287 24.42 14.33 38.54
CA LYS A 287 24.62 14.02 39.97
C LYS A 287 23.53 13.15 40.61
N GLY A 288 22.53 12.72 39.84
CA GLY A 288 21.52 11.73 40.25
C GLY A 288 20.08 12.24 40.15
N LYS A 289 19.10 11.35 40.44
CA LYS A 289 17.66 11.63 40.34
C LYS A 289 17.05 12.29 41.60
N LYS A 290 17.81 12.42 42.69
CA LYS A 290 17.30 12.99 43.95
C LYS A 290 17.20 14.51 43.85
N ARG A 291 16.00 15.05 44.07
CA ARG A 291 15.65 16.47 43.97
C ARG A 291 15.99 17.21 45.28
N THR A 292 17.27 17.30 45.61
CA THR A 292 17.75 17.97 46.83
C THR A 292 18.68 19.13 46.43
N LYS A 293 18.74 20.20 47.22
CA LYS A 293 19.63 21.36 46.98
C LYS A 293 21.09 20.96 46.76
N GLU A 294 21.56 19.96 47.50
CA GLU A 294 22.93 19.42 47.41
C GLU A 294 23.25 18.77 46.05
N CYS A 295 22.23 18.33 45.30
CA CYS A 295 22.35 17.69 43.98
C CYS A 295 21.99 18.64 42.82
N SER A 296 21.79 19.93 43.10
CA SER A 296 21.35 20.91 42.10
C SER A 296 22.52 21.59 41.38
N LYS A 297 22.32 21.94 40.11
CA LYS A 297 23.30 22.67 39.28
C LYS A 297 23.39 24.14 39.70
N ALA A 298 22.27 24.71 40.11
CA ALA A 298 22.16 26.07 40.62
C ALA A 298 20.93 26.18 41.54
N SER A 299 21.07 26.98 42.59
CA SER A 299 20.01 27.30 43.56
C SER A 299 20.04 28.80 43.83
N PHE A 300 18.94 29.50 43.58
CA PHE A 300 18.80 30.92 43.86
C PHE A 300 17.51 31.19 44.64
N ALA A 301 17.60 32.04 45.66
CA ALA A 301 16.44 32.44 46.46
C ALA A 301 15.71 33.60 45.77
N LEU A 302 14.38 33.53 45.73
CA LEU A 302 13.50 34.61 45.30
C LEU A 302 12.77 35.16 46.52
N THR A 303 12.88 36.46 46.70
CA THR A 303 12.14 37.22 47.72
C THR A 303 10.86 37.80 47.12
N PRO A 304 9.72 37.76 47.84
CA PRO A 304 8.49 38.38 47.39
C PRO A 304 8.58 39.93 47.45
N PRO A 305 7.75 40.65 46.67
CA PRO A 305 6.78 40.13 45.71
C PRO A 305 7.48 39.63 44.43
N CYS A 306 7.13 38.42 43.98
CA CYS A 306 7.64 37.86 42.73
C CYS A 306 6.60 36.93 42.08
N TYR A 307 6.79 36.62 40.80
CA TYR A 307 5.97 35.64 40.10
C TYR A 307 6.85 34.54 39.52
N VAL A 308 6.27 33.36 39.34
CA VAL A 308 6.95 32.19 38.78
C VAL A 308 6.00 31.37 37.91
N GLY A 309 6.55 30.72 36.89
CA GLY A 309 5.77 29.82 36.04
C GLY A 309 5.05 30.51 34.88
N GLU A 310 5.39 31.76 34.59
CA GLU A 310 4.90 32.55 33.47
C GLU A 310 5.14 31.87 32.12
N PHE A 311 6.26 31.16 31.98
CA PHE A 311 6.61 30.45 30.75
C PHE A 311 5.69 29.26 30.48
N ALA A 312 5.33 28.47 31.49
CA ALA A 312 4.43 27.35 31.28
C ALA A 312 3.02 27.82 30.88
N LEU A 313 2.63 29.01 31.34
CA LEU A 313 1.36 29.67 31.00
C LEU A 313 1.31 30.08 29.52
N VAL A 314 2.32 30.82 29.05
CA VAL A 314 2.35 31.37 27.67
C VAL A 314 2.87 30.35 26.65
N CYS A 315 3.98 29.69 26.95
CA CYS A 315 4.70 28.80 26.02
C CYS A 315 4.17 27.36 26.02
N LYS A 316 3.34 26.98 27.00
CA LYS A 316 2.85 25.59 27.22
C LYS A 316 3.98 24.58 27.47
N GLU A 317 5.09 25.05 28.05
CA GLU A 317 6.29 24.24 28.35
C GLU A 317 6.19 23.50 29.68
N PRO A 318 6.89 22.35 29.83
CA PRO A 318 7.11 21.79 31.16
C PRO A 318 7.97 22.74 32.00
N ARG A 319 7.79 22.72 33.32
CA ARG A 319 8.53 23.61 34.23
C ARG A 319 10.04 23.43 34.09
N SER A 320 10.77 24.53 33.91
CA SER A 320 12.23 24.52 33.73
C SER A 320 13.02 24.32 35.03
N ALA A 321 12.38 24.48 36.19
CA ALA A 321 12.99 24.34 37.50
C ALA A 321 11.96 23.87 38.53
N SER A 322 12.45 23.29 39.62
CA SER A 322 11.63 23.00 40.80
C SER A 322 11.66 24.21 41.73
N ILE A 323 10.54 24.56 42.35
CA ILE A 323 10.47 25.68 43.28
C ILE A 323 10.08 25.14 44.65
N GLN A 324 10.99 25.29 45.62
CA GLN A 324 10.80 24.86 47.01
C GLN A 324 10.51 26.06 47.90
N CYS A 325 9.57 25.91 48.84
CA CYS A 325 9.28 26.92 49.85
C CYS A 325 10.34 26.86 50.96
N GLU A 326 11.05 27.96 51.20
CA GLU A 326 12.01 28.07 52.32
C GLU A 326 11.28 28.36 53.63
N THR A 327 10.27 29.22 53.54
CA THR A 327 9.37 29.56 54.65
C THR A 327 7.96 29.10 54.30
N ASP A 328 7.01 29.36 55.19
CA ASP A 328 5.61 29.32 54.81
C ASP A 328 5.35 30.40 53.74
N VAL A 329 4.62 30.03 52.68
CA VAL A 329 4.43 30.82 51.47
C VAL A 329 2.94 30.99 51.19
N GLY A 330 2.53 32.24 51.00
CA GLY A 330 1.23 32.61 50.44
C GLY A 330 1.39 33.04 48.98
N ALA A 331 0.64 32.39 48.09
CA ALA A 331 0.66 32.68 46.67
C ALA A 331 -0.74 32.66 46.06
N TRP A 332 -0.84 33.20 44.85
CA TRP A 332 -2.05 33.23 44.04
C TRP A 332 -1.82 32.52 42.71
N ILE A 333 -2.68 31.56 42.41
CA ILE A 333 -2.61 30.70 41.22
C ILE A 333 -3.48 31.32 40.13
N VAL A 334 -2.88 31.57 38.97
CA VAL A 334 -3.55 32.00 37.75
C VAL A 334 -3.61 30.82 36.80
N SER A 335 -4.82 30.43 36.38
CA SER A 335 -5.01 29.38 35.38
C SER A 335 -4.74 29.90 33.96
N PRO A 336 -4.36 29.04 33.00
CA PRO A 336 -4.21 29.45 31.61
C PRO A 336 -5.50 30.01 31.01
N GLU A 337 -6.66 29.48 31.40
CA GLU A 337 -7.96 29.97 30.94
C GLU A 337 -8.22 31.41 31.43
N ASP A 338 -7.95 31.68 32.72
CA ASP A 338 -8.14 33.00 33.32
C ASP A 338 -7.18 34.04 32.74
N TYR A 339 -5.94 33.63 32.42
CA TYR A 339 -4.96 34.50 31.77
C TYR A 339 -5.38 34.85 30.34
N GLU A 340 -5.75 33.85 29.53
CA GLU A 340 -6.09 34.05 28.12
C GLU A 340 -7.28 35.03 27.97
N GLU A 341 -8.27 34.92 28.84
CA GLU A 341 -9.42 35.84 28.85
C GLU A 341 -9.02 37.29 29.13
N VAL A 342 -8.08 37.52 30.06
CA VAL A 342 -7.58 38.88 30.35
C VAL A 342 -6.64 39.36 29.24
N ALA A 343 -5.84 38.46 28.66
CA ALA A 343 -4.86 38.78 27.63
C ALA A 343 -5.50 39.29 26.33
N GLN A 344 -6.72 38.85 26.01
CA GLN A 344 -7.50 39.33 24.86
C GLN A 344 -7.78 40.85 24.90
N HIS A 345 -7.72 41.48 26.08
CA HIS A 345 -7.96 42.90 26.26
C HIS A 345 -6.68 43.75 26.27
N LEU A 346 -5.50 43.16 26.09
CA LEU A 346 -4.23 43.89 26.03
C LEU A 346 -4.11 44.71 24.76
N SER A 347 -3.51 45.91 24.89
CA SER A 347 -3.10 46.70 23.74
C SER A 347 -2.02 45.98 22.93
N PRO A 348 -1.99 46.14 21.59
CA PRO A 348 -1.03 45.43 20.72
C PRO A 348 0.43 45.72 21.06
N GLU A 349 0.76 46.92 21.53
CA GLU A 349 2.14 47.28 21.92
C GLU A 349 2.65 46.48 23.14
N VAL A 350 1.79 46.31 24.14
CA VAL A 350 2.13 45.57 25.37
C VAL A 350 2.21 44.07 25.06
N ALA A 351 1.27 43.55 24.27
CA ALA A 351 1.31 42.17 23.79
C ALA A 351 2.60 41.87 23.01
N SER A 352 3.05 42.78 22.16
CA SER A 352 4.32 42.64 21.42
C SER A 352 5.54 42.57 22.33
N LYS A 353 5.62 43.43 23.37
CA LYS A 353 6.74 43.41 24.32
C LYS A 353 6.78 42.12 25.14
N GLN A 354 5.63 41.61 25.55
CA GLN A 354 5.55 40.33 26.24
C GLN A 354 5.98 39.16 25.35
N ARG A 355 5.54 39.19 24.09
CA ARG A 355 5.91 38.22 23.07
C ARG A 355 7.42 38.16 22.89
N GLU A 356 8.06 39.31 22.68
CA GLU A 356 9.51 39.41 22.51
C GLU A 356 10.28 38.90 23.74
N ALA A 357 9.89 39.31 24.95
CA ALA A 357 10.51 38.84 26.19
C ALA A 357 10.39 37.32 26.35
N THR A 358 9.26 36.76 25.90
CA THR A 358 9.00 35.32 25.93
C THR A 358 9.86 34.58 24.90
N ASP A 359 9.97 35.12 23.68
CA ASP A 359 10.70 34.51 22.56
C ASP A 359 12.21 34.47 22.80
N VAL A 360 12.78 35.53 23.39
CA VAL A 360 14.21 35.56 23.76
C VAL A 360 14.53 34.43 24.73
N ARG A 361 13.71 34.25 25.77
CA ARG A 361 13.92 33.17 26.75
C ARG A 361 13.67 31.80 26.14
N ARG A 362 12.65 31.64 25.29
CA ARG A 362 12.35 30.35 24.63
C ARG A 362 13.45 29.92 23.67
N ARG A 363 13.99 30.84 22.86
CA ARG A 363 15.16 30.54 22.00
C ARG A 363 16.36 30.04 22.83
N ALA A 364 16.63 30.67 23.97
CA ALA A 364 17.72 30.25 24.86
C ALA A 364 17.45 28.89 25.55
N ASN A 365 16.19 28.55 25.81
CA ASN A 365 15.78 27.30 26.45
C ASN A 365 15.70 26.13 25.46
N LEU A 366 15.30 26.37 24.21
CA LEU A 366 15.20 25.33 23.17
C LEU A 366 16.52 24.57 22.99
N GLN A 367 17.64 25.30 22.87
CA GLN A 367 18.97 24.69 22.76
C GLN A 367 19.38 23.90 24.00
N LYS A 368 18.91 24.27 25.20
CA LYS A 368 19.32 23.65 26.47
C LYS A 368 18.48 22.42 26.83
N PHE A 369 17.16 22.52 26.68
CA PHE A 369 16.22 21.53 27.19
C PHE A 369 15.66 20.63 26.08
N PHE A 370 15.55 21.15 24.86
CA PHE A 370 14.94 20.45 23.74
C PHE A 370 15.79 20.50 22.46
N PRO A 371 17.10 20.18 22.53
CA PRO A 371 17.94 20.19 21.35
C PRO A 371 17.42 19.19 20.32
N LEU A 372 17.62 19.54 19.05
CA LEU A 372 17.36 18.62 17.94
C LEU A 372 18.17 17.34 18.16
N ARG A 373 17.55 16.18 17.95
CA ARG A 373 18.20 14.88 18.17
C ARG A 373 18.62 14.25 16.86
N VAL A 374 19.66 13.41 16.91
CA VAL A 374 20.11 12.67 15.73
C VAL A 374 19.00 11.76 15.21
N GLU A 375 18.24 11.12 16.10
CA GLU A 375 17.14 10.25 15.71
C GLU A 375 16.10 11.03 14.90
N PHE A 376 15.80 12.28 15.29
CA PHE A 376 14.85 13.14 14.58
C PHE A 376 15.31 13.41 13.15
N LEU A 377 16.57 13.82 12.95
CA LEU A 377 17.12 14.05 11.60
C LEU A 377 17.11 12.79 10.73
N ARG A 378 17.37 11.62 11.32
CA ARG A 378 17.35 10.33 10.61
C ARG A 378 15.97 9.90 10.11
N HIS A 379 14.87 10.49 10.60
CA HIS A 379 13.54 10.21 10.04
C HIS A 379 13.39 10.75 8.62
N PHE A 380 14.21 11.74 8.23
CA PHE A 380 14.15 12.30 6.89
C PHE A 380 15.09 11.52 5.95
N PRO A 381 14.62 11.17 4.73
CA PRO A 381 15.43 10.44 3.75
C PRO A 381 16.67 11.21 3.32
N TYR A 382 16.71 12.54 3.49
CA TYR A 382 17.84 13.40 3.14
C TYR A 382 19.10 13.11 3.99
N PHE A 383 18.92 12.66 5.23
CA PHE A 383 20.02 12.52 6.21
C PHE A 383 20.47 11.08 6.44
N GLU A 384 19.92 10.11 5.70
CA GLU A 384 20.15 8.67 5.94
C GLU A 384 21.64 8.27 5.85
N LYS A 385 22.39 8.89 4.93
CA LYS A 385 23.80 8.54 4.66
C LYS A 385 24.81 9.35 5.47
N PHE A 386 24.39 10.35 6.23
CA PHE A 386 25.31 11.13 7.08
C PHE A 386 25.71 10.34 8.32
N SER A 387 26.97 10.47 8.74
CA SER A 387 27.42 9.90 10.01
C SER A 387 26.76 10.58 11.21
N THR A 388 26.79 9.91 12.36
CA THR A 388 26.27 10.47 13.62
C THR A 388 27.02 11.74 14.01
N GLU A 389 28.31 11.81 13.68
CA GLU A 389 29.24 12.90 13.98
C GLU A 389 28.91 14.13 13.13
N ALA A 390 28.69 13.93 11.82
CA ALA A 390 28.22 14.97 10.93
C ALA A 390 26.84 15.51 11.37
N LEU A 391 25.91 14.63 11.74
CA LEU A 391 24.58 15.05 12.23
C LEU A 391 24.67 15.83 13.55
N LYS A 392 25.59 15.47 14.46
CA LYS A 392 25.85 16.25 15.69
C LYS A 392 26.40 17.65 15.37
N GLN A 393 27.26 17.78 14.36
CA GLN A 393 27.76 19.08 13.92
C GLN A 393 26.65 19.96 13.36
N ILE A 394 25.77 19.40 12.52
CA ILE A 394 24.57 20.09 12.01
C ILE A 394 23.69 20.55 13.19
N ILE A 395 23.40 19.66 14.14
CA ILE A 395 22.59 19.96 15.32
C ILE A 395 23.20 21.08 16.18
N ALA A 396 24.53 21.16 16.27
CA ALA A 396 25.21 22.21 17.01
C ALA A 396 25.11 23.59 16.32
N ALA A 397 24.92 23.62 15.00
CA ALA A 397 24.93 24.82 14.18
C ALA A 397 23.53 25.31 13.75
N VAL A 398 22.45 24.61 14.11
CA VAL A 398 21.07 25.07 13.83
C VAL A 398 20.61 26.16 14.78
N GLU A 399 19.82 27.09 14.24
CA GLU A 399 19.28 28.24 14.97
C GLU A 399 17.84 27.99 15.40
N PRO A 400 17.47 28.25 16.67
CA PRO A 400 16.10 28.13 17.13
C PRO A 400 15.26 29.33 16.68
N ILE A 401 14.12 29.04 16.06
CA ILE A 401 13.06 29.97 15.67
C ILE A 401 11.80 29.61 16.44
N VAL A 402 11.13 30.65 16.92
CA VAL A 402 9.92 30.57 17.73
C VAL A 402 8.85 31.39 17.01
N LEU A 403 7.72 30.75 16.69
CA LEU A 403 6.57 31.39 16.05
C LEU A 403 5.33 31.23 16.92
N HIS A 404 4.48 32.25 17.01
CA HIS A 404 3.14 32.10 17.60
C HIS A 404 2.07 32.04 16.51
N ASP A 405 0.82 31.83 16.92
CA ASP A 405 -0.29 31.74 15.97
C ASP A 405 -0.36 32.96 15.03
N GLY A 406 -0.48 32.69 13.74
CA GLY A 406 -0.54 33.69 12.68
C GLY A 406 0.80 34.22 12.17
N ASP A 407 1.93 33.87 12.78
CA ASP A 407 3.23 34.35 12.29
C ASP A 407 3.67 33.65 10.99
N PRO A 408 4.16 34.39 9.99
CA PRO A 408 4.78 33.78 8.83
C PRO A 408 6.18 33.26 9.17
N LEU A 409 6.46 32.00 8.84
CA LEU A 409 7.82 31.46 8.84
C LEU A 409 8.64 32.06 7.68
N PHE A 410 8.03 32.08 6.49
CA PHE A 410 8.49 32.80 5.30
C PHE A 410 7.29 33.07 4.40
N SER A 411 7.38 34.13 3.63
CA SER A 411 6.37 34.57 2.68
C SER A 411 6.70 34.09 1.26
N ARG A 412 5.66 34.02 0.41
CA ARG A 412 5.84 33.83 -1.02
C ARG A 412 6.79 34.90 -1.55
N SER A 413 7.66 34.50 -2.46
CA SER A 413 8.68 35.34 -3.09
C SER A 413 9.91 35.67 -2.25
N ASP A 414 9.97 35.21 -0.99
CA ASP A 414 11.14 35.35 -0.14
C ASP A 414 12.30 34.53 -0.70
N MET A 415 13.51 35.09 -0.59
CA MET A 415 14.75 34.42 -0.94
C MET A 415 15.39 33.90 0.34
N ASP A 416 15.00 32.70 0.77
CA ASP A 416 15.67 32.03 1.88
C ASP A 416 16.08 30.61 1.48
N SER A 417 17.37 30.37 1.61
CA SER A 417 18.02 29.11 1.27
C SER A 417 18.24 28.21 2.49
N SER A 418 17.34 28.33 3.47
CA SER A 418 17.41 27.55 4.70
C SER A 418 16.40 26.41 4.69
N ALA A 419 16.77 25.32 5.36
CA ALA A 419 15.83 24.27 5.71
C ALA A 419 15.28 24.53 7.12
N TYR A 420 14.01 24.20 7.33
CA TYR A 420 13.31 24.37 8.59
C TYR A 420 12.76 23.05 9.07
N PHE A 421 13.04 22.73 10.32
CA PHE A 421 12.56 21.53 10.99
C PHE A 421 11.52 21.92 12.04
N ILE A 422 10.28 21.49 11.86
CA ILE A 422 9.21 21.77 12.82
C ILE A 422 9.27 20.68 13.89
N GLN A 423 9.79 21.04 15.06
CA GLN A 423 9.91 20.11 16.19
C GLN A 423 8.60 20.02 16.96
N ASP A 424 7.96 21.15 17.22
CA ASP A 424 6.67 21.23 17.89
C ASP A 424 5.78 22.28 17.25
N GLY A 425 4.46 22.12 17.40
CA GLY A 425 3.46 22.95 16.76
C GLY A 425 2.96 22.44 15.41
N VAL A 426 2.06 23.24 14.81
CA VAL A 426 1.46 22.97 13.50
C VAL A 426 1.48 24.26 12.70
N ALA A 427 2.03 24.20 11.50
CA ALA A 427 2.01 25.30 10.54
C ALA A 427 1.03 25.00 9.39
N ILE A 428 0.66 26.02 8.64
CA ILE A 428 -0.20 25.98 7.47
C ILE A 428 0.63 26.49 6.30
N LEU A 429 0.78 25.65 5.28
CA LEU A 429 1.34 26.00 3.99
C LEU A 429 0.22 26.48 3.08
N ILE A 430 0.38 27.68 2.53
CA ILE A 430 -0.52 28.31 1.57
C ILE A 430 0.18 28.25 0.21
N ASP A 431 -0.40 27.49 -0.71
CA ASP A 431 0.14 27.30 -2.06
C ASP A 431 -0.18 28.47 -3.00
N GLU A 432 0.32 28.43 -4.24
CA GLU A 432 0.05 29.45 -5.25
C GLU A 432 -1.44 29.59 -5.57
N ASP A 433 -2.18 28.48 -5.53
CA ASP A 433 -3.63 28.41 -5.78
C ASP A 433 -4.47 28.87 -4.57
N GLY A 434 -3.82 29.24 -3.46
CA GLY A 434 -4.49 29.60 -2.20
C GLY A 434 -4.91 28.41 -1.34
N GLU A 435 -4.63 27.19 -1.79
CA GLU A 435 -4.88 25.94 -1.06
C GLU A 435 -4.08 25.88 0.25
N ARG A 436 -4.77 25.50 1.33
CA ARG A 436 -4.20 25.47 2.70
C ARG A 436 -3.91 24.04 3.13
N ARG A 437 -2.63 23.70 3.27
CA ARG A 437 -2.16 22.38 3.73
C ARG A 437 -1.56 22.48 5.12
N SER A 438 -1.95 21.59 6.03
CA SER A 438 -1.37 21.54 7.37
C SER A 438 0.01 20.85 7.34
N VAL A 439 1.01 21.49 7.93
CA VAL A 439 2.35 20.95 8.13
C VAL A 439 2.49 20.55 9.60
N PRO A 440 2.42 19.24 9.92
CA PRO A 440 2.47 18.76 11.30
C PRO A 440 3.89 18.76 11.87
N ARG A 441 4.00 18.57 13.19
CA ARG A 441 5.27 18.28 13.88
C ARG A 441 6.03 17.13 13.20
N GLY A 442 7.36 17.23 13.16
CA GLY A 442 8.22 16.26 12.49
C GLY A 442 8.36 16.45 10.98
N SER A 443 7.85 17.56 10.44
CA SER A 443 8.03 17.91 9.03
C SER A 443 9.30 18.72 8.79
N CYS A 444 9.87 18.60 7.60
CA CYS A 444 11.00 19.39 7.12
C CYS A 444 10.59 20.15 5.86
N VAL A 445 10.87 21.45 5.82
CA VAL A 445 10.51 22.33 4.69
C VAL A 445 11.72 23.14 4.23
N GLY A 446 11.79 23.50 2.94
CA GLY A 446 12.88 24.31 2.39
C GLY A 446 14.20 23.57 2.18
N ILE A 447 14.19 22.24 2.29
CA ILE A 447 15.39 21.40 2.13
C ILE A 447 15.93 21.43 0.70
N PHE A 448 15.08 21.65 -0.31
CA PHE A 448 15.49 21.66 -1.72
C PHE A 448 16.44 22.82 -2.02
N GLU A 449 16.05 24.05 -1.66
CA GLU A 449 16.83 25.27 -1.89
C GLU A 449 18.11 25.27 -1.05
N CYS A 450 18.06 24.67 0.14
CA CYS A 450 19.20 24.47 1.02
C CYS A 450 20.20 23.45 0.44
N ALA A 451 19.79 22.22 0.13
CA ALA A 451 20.67 21.12 -0.28
C ALA A 451 21.13 21.21 -1.75
N CYS A 452 20.33 21.80 -2.64
CA CYS A 452 20.67 21.89 -4.07
C CYS A 452 21.39 23.20 -4.44
N SER A 453 21.66 24.06 -3.47
CA SER A 453 22.29 25.39 -3.68
C SER A 453 21.58 26.25 -4.73
N VAL A 454 20.24 26.16 -4.79
CA VAL A 454 19.42 26.91 -5.73
C VAL A 454 18.90 28.17 -5.05
N ASN A 455 19.15 29.32 -5.68
CA ASN A 455 18.58 30.60 -5.28
C ASN A 455 17.22 30.80 -5.97
N GLU A 456 16.23 30.00 -5.58
CA GLU A 456 14.84 30.15 -6.01
C GLU A 456 14.05 30.94 -4.96
N ARG A 457 13.06 31.72 -5.42
CA ARG A 457 12.07 32.35 -4.55
C ARG A 457 11.12 31.30 -3.98
N LYS A 458 10.69 31.46 -2.73
CA LYS A 458 9.68 30.57 -2.14
C LYS A 458 8.37 30.62 -2.92
N ARG A 459 7.88 29.44 -3.34
CA ARG A 459 6.61 29.29 -4.07
C ARG A 459 5.39 29.42 -3.15
N CYS A 460 5.52 29.01 -1.90
CA CYS A 460 4.46 29.01 -0.91
C CYS A 460 4.74 29.98 0.25
N THR A 461 3.69 30.32 0.98
CA THR A 461 3.78 31.03 2.27
C THR A 461 3.48 30.04 3.38
N ILE A 462 4.26 30.05 4.47
CA ILE A 462 4.00 29.20 5.63
C ILE A 462 3.69 30.06 6.84
N ILE A 463 2.56 29.80 7.48
CA ILE A 463 2.06 30.54 8.64
C ILE A 463 1.83 29.56 9.78
N SER A 464 2.26 29.86 11.00
CA SER A 464 1.93 29.05 12.18
C SER A 464 0.44 29.12 12.51
N LYS A 465 -0.16 27.97 12.86
CA LYS A 465 -1.54 27.91 13.41
C LYS A 465 -1.55 27.92 14.93
N ASN A 466 -0.46 27.44 15.52
CA ASN A 466 -0.26 27.38 16.95
C ASN A 466 1.17 27.85 17.24
N TYR A 467 1.52 27.90 18.52
CA TYR A 467 2.91 28.02 18.92
C TYR A 467 3.77 26.92 18.26
N CYS A 468 4.80 27.32 17.51
CA CYS A 468 5.71 26.41 16.82
C CYS A 468 7.17 26.62 17.23
N ASP A 469 7.85 25.50 17.50
CA ASP A 469 9.29 25.44 17.69
C ASP A 469 9.94 24.90 16.43
N ILE A 470 10.79 25.72 15.83
CA ILE A 470 11.37 25.46 14.52
C ILE A 470 12.88 25.59 14.61
N TRP A 471 13.60 24.66 14.02
CA TRP A 471 15.05 24.76 13.84
C TRP A 471 15.38 25.15 12.43
N ARG A 472 16.09 26.26 12.25
CA ARG A 472 16.60 26.73 10.97
C ARG A 472 18.01 26.22 10.76
N MET A 473 18.21 25.51 9.65
CA MET A 473 19.52 25.12 9.13
C MET A 473 19.82 25.94 7.89
N ARG A 474 20.85 26.78 7.96
CA ARG A 474 21.30 27.54 6.79
C ARG A 474 22.07 26.64 5.82
N ARG A 475 22.13 27.07 4.55
CA ARG A 475 22.85 26.38 3.49
C ARG A 475 24.32 26.19 3.84
N GLU A 476 24.97 27.22 4.36
CA GLU A 476 26.40 27.22 4.65
C GLU A 476 26.76 26.08 5.61
N VAL A 477 25.92 25.87 6.64
CA VAL A 477 26.10 24.78 7.61
C VAL A 477 26.04 23.40 6.95
N LEU A 478 25.08 23.18 6.04
CA LEU A 478 24.95 21.89 5.35
C LEU A 478 26.11 21.65 4.38
N ILE A 479 26.59 22.69 3.69
CA ILE A 479 27.74 22.61 2.79
C ILE A 479 29.00 22.33 3.61
N ASP A 480 29.25 23.08 4.68
CA ASP A 480 30.45 22.94 5.52
C ASP A 480 30.58 21.53 6.08
N VAL A 481 29.49 20.98 6.64
CA VAL A 481 29.47 19.59 7.10
C VAL A 481 29.53 18.60 5.93
N GLY A 482 28.83 18.88 4.83
CA GLY A 482 28.84 18.05 3.63
C GLY A 482 30.19 17.96 2.92
N MET A 483 31.07 18.96 3.06
CA MET A 483 32.44 18.92 2.56
C MET A 483 33.30 17.88 3.28
N SER A 484 32.96 17.53 4.52
CA SER A 484 33.60 16.42 5.24
C SER A 484 33.10 15.04 4.77
N GLU A 485 31.87 14.97 4.25
CA GLU A 485 31.21 13.73 3.78
C GLU A 485 30.51 13.92 2.42
N PRO A 486 31.26 14.03 1.32
CA PRO A 486 30.71 14.41 0.02
C PRO A 486 29.69 13.40 -0.54
N ALA A 487 29.88 12.10 -0.26
CA ALA A 487 28.93 11.06 -0.69
C ALA A 487 27.55 11.23 -0.02
N ALA A 488 27.52 11.59 1.26
CA ALA A 488 26.28 11.84 2.00
C ALA A 488 25.60 13.13 1.51
N LEU A 489 26.37 14.18 1.21
CA LEU A 489 25.86 15.42 0.63
C LEU A 489 25.23 15.18 -0.75
N LEU A 490 25.88 14.41 -1.63
CA LEU A 490 25.34 14.06 -2.94
C LEU A 490 24.04 13.25 -2.82
N TYR A 491 23.99 12.31 -1.87
CA TYR A 491 22.76 11.58 -1.57
C TYR A 491 21.64 12.52 -1.10
N CYS A 492 21.91 13.41 -0.15
CA CYS A 492 20.97 14.42 0.34
C CYS A 492 20.43 15.28 -0.80
N ARG A 493 21.31 15.78 -1.67
CA ARG A 493 20.95 16.54 -2.87
C ARG A 493 20.04 15.72 -3.80
N SER A 494 20.37 14.46 -4.06
CA SER A 494 19.54 13.57 -4.89
C SER A 494 18.16 13.31 -4.28
N ALA A 495 18.08 13.10 -2.96
CA ALA A 495 16.82 12.87 -2.25
C ALA A 495 15.95 14.14 -2.24
N ALA A 496 16.55 15.31 -2.07
CA ALA A 496 15.87 16.60 -2.15
C ALA A 496 15.32 16.88 -3.56
N LYS A 497 16.10 16.58 -4.62
CA LYS A 497 15.63 16.66 -6.01
C LYS A 497 14.45 15.73 -6.27
N SER A 498 14.53 14.48 -5.82
CA SER A 498 13.44 13.50 -5.96
C SER A 498 12.18 13.90 -5.20
N HIS A 499 12.30 14.53 -4.04
CA HIS A 499 11.13 15.06 -3.32
C HIS A 499 10.47 16.20 -4.10
N ARG A 500 11.28 17.16 -4.59
CA ARG A 500 10.79 18.27 -5.41
C ARG A 500 10.17 17.81 -6.72
N ALA A 501 10.72 16.78 -7.34
CA ALA A 501 10.18 16.21 -8.58
C ALA A 501 8.75 15.66 -8.42
N LYS A 502 8.35 15.22 -7.23
CA LYS A 502 6.97 14.78 -6.95
C LYS A 502 5.95 15.91 -6.95
N GLU A 503 6.40 17.15 -6.74
CA GLU A 503 5.54 18.34 -6.79
C GLU A 503 5.30 18.82 -8.23
N VAL A 504 6.09 18.33 -9.20
CA VAL A 504 5.92 18.67 -10.62
C VAL A 504 4.63 18.02 -11.13
N VAL A 505 3.67 18.84 -11.55
CA VAL A 505 2.39 18.39 -12.08
C VAL A 505 2.60 17.77 -13.46
N LYS A 506 2.27 16.48 -13.59
CA LYS A 506 2.30 15.77 -14.88
C LYS A 506 0.95 15.97 -15.60
N PRO A 507 0.90 16.63 -16.77
CA PRO A 507 -0.34 16.74 -17.53
C PRO A 507 -0.88 15.37 -17.95
N ALA A 508 -2.20 15.21 -17.94
CA ALA A 508 -2.86 13.94 -18.26
C ALA A 508 -2.62 13.47 -19.71
N ASN A 509 -2.45 14.42 -20.62
CA ASN A 509 -2.14 14.16 -22.02
C ASN A 509 -0.69 14.52 -22.32
N PRO A 510 -0.03 13.83 -23.27
CA PRO A 510 1.32 14.19 -23.69
C PRO A 510 1.34 15.62 -24.22
N PRO A 511 2.37 16.42 -23.84
CA PRO A 511 2.50 17.79 -24.29
C PRO A 511 2.61 17.85 -25.83
N ILE A 512 2.30 19.02 -26.39
CA ILE A 512 2.32 19.22 -27.85
C ILE A 512 3.70 18.91 -28.44
N SER A 513 4.77 19.21 -27.68
CA SER A 513 6.16 18.87 -27.99
C SER A 513 6.35 17.39 -28.29
N VAL A 514 5.75 16.50 -27.49
CA VAL A 514 5.83 15.04 -27.69
C VAL A 514 4.95 14.60 -28.85
N ARG A 515 3.73 15.15 -28.96
CA ARG A 515 2.76 14.76 -30.00
C ARG A 515 3.15 15.17 -31.41
N LYS A 516 3.92 16.25 -31.55
CA LYS A 516 4.35 16.79 -32.85
C LYS A 516 5.81 16.47 -33.18
N ASP A 517 6.51 15.73 -32.34
CA ASP A 517 7.90 15.38 -32.61
C ASP A 517 8.00 14.50 -33.85
N PRO A 518 8.70 14.93 -34.92
CA PRO A 518 8.85 14.18 -36.17
C PRO A 518 9.45 12.78 -36.00
N TYR A 519 10.40 12.57 -35.09
CA TYR A 519 11.04 11.26 -34.91
C TYR A 519 10.07 10.29 -34.21
N ILE A 520 9.38 10.76 -33.16
CA ILE A 520 8.38 9.94 -32.46
C ILE A 520 7.15 9.67 -33.32
N LEU A 521 6.69 10.63 -34.12
CA LEU A 521 5.56 10.43 -35.05
C LEU A 521 5.88 9.40 -36.14
N PHE A 522 7.13 9.38 -36.62
CA PHE A 522 7.58 8.43 -37.63
C PHE A 522 7.72 7.00 -37.06
N THR A 523 8.09 6.88 -35.78
CA THR A 523 8.36 5.59 -35.11
C THR A 523 7.17 4.98 -34.37
N LEU A 524 6.41 5.77 -33.62
CA LEU A 524 5.42 5.29 -32.65
C LEU A 524 3.97 5.61 -33.07
N THR A 525 3.06 4.71 -32.74
CA THR A 525 1.62 4.97 -32.86
C THR A 525 1.11 5.90 -31.75
N ARG A 526 -0.05 6.54 -31.95
CA ARG A 526 -0.64 7.44 -30.93
C ARG A 526 -0.90 6.76 -29.58
N GLN A 527 -1.25 5.48 -29.60
CA GLN A 527 -1.44 4.70 -28.37
C GLN A 527 -0.11 4.49 -27.64
N LEU A 528 0.96 4.13 -28.36
CA LEU A 528 2.29 3.95 -27.78
C LEU A 528 2.89 5.26 -27.27
N MET A 529 2.65 6.39 -27.94
CA MET A 529 3.03 7.71 -27.43
C MET A 529 2.36 8.03 -26.09
N ASN A 530 1.07 7.70 -25.93
CA ASN A 530 0.40 7.87 -24.64
C ASN A 530 0.99 6.94 -23.58
N ARG A 531 1.33 5.69 -23.92
CA ARG A 531 2.01 4.76 -23.00
C ARG A 531 3.41 5.23 -22.59
N LEU A 532 4.19 5.77 -23.53
CA LEU A 532 5.49 6.39 -23.27
C LEU A 532 5.35 7.57 -22.30
N TRP A 533 4.32 8.40 -22.51
CA TRP A 533 4.03 9.49 -21.59
C TRP A 533 3.57 8.99 -20.23
N GLU A 534 2.69 7.99 -20.16
CA GLU A 534 2.24 7.38 -18.90
C GLU A 534 3.40 6.84 -18.06
N SER A 535 4.39 6.18 -18.68
CA SER A 535 5.56 5.61 -17.98
C SER A 535 6.61 6.65 -17.55
N SER A 536 6.49 7.90 -17.97
CA SER A 536 7.47 8.94 -17.67
C SER A 536 7.45 9.38 -16.20
N VAL A 537 8.63 9.60 -15.63
CA VAL A 537 8.81 10.07 -14.24
C VAL A 537 9.41 11.47 -14.26
N PRO A 538 8.87 12.44 -13.50
CA PRO A 538 9.44 13.78 -13.43
C PRO A 538 10.82 13.73 -12.77
N VAL A 539 11.77 14.45 -13.34
CA VAL A 539 13.14 14.62 -12.84
C VAL A 539 13.53 16.09 -12.99
N ILE A 540 14.29 16.57 -12.02
CA ILE A 540 14.80 17.94 -12.00
C ILE A 540 16.29 17.91 -12.24
N TYR A 541 16.78 18.80 -13.09
CA TYR A 541 18.19 19.02 -13.35
C TYR A 541 18.61 20.37 -12.78
N LEU A 542 19.79 20.39 -12.19
CA LEU A 542 20.40 21.60 -11.63
C LEU A 542 21.37 22.19 -12.66
N ASN A 543 21.85 23.41 -12.39
CA ASN A 543 22.78 24.08 -13.30
C ASN A 543 24.02 23.23 -13.58
N ASP A 544 24.44 23.20 -14.84
CA ASP A 544 25.59 22.47 -15.37
C ASP A 544 25.52 20.93 -15.24
N GLU A 545 24.38 20.38 -14.84
CA GLU A 545 24.18 18.92 -14.86
C GLU A 545 24.02 18.44 -16.31
N LYS A 546 24.78 17.41 -16.67
CA LYS A 546 24.69 16.76 -17.98
C LYS A 546 23.50 15.80 -17.97
N LEU A 547 22.50 16.06 -18.81
CA LEU A 547 21.35 15.17 -19.00
C LEU A 547 21.79 13.94 -19.79
N VAL A 548 22.53 14.18 -20.86
CA VAL A 548 23.01 13.18 -21.81
C VAL A 548 24.42 13.56 -22.22
N VAL A 549 25.31 12.58 -22.33
CA VAL A 549 26.66 12.78 -22.89
C VAL A 549 26.82 11.97 -24.15
N GLN A 550 27.37 12.60 -25.19
CA GLN A 550 27.65 11.93 -26.46
C GLN A 550 28.52 10.68 -26.26
N GLY A 551 28.15 9.59 -26.92
CA GLY A 551 28.85 8.30 -26.81
C GLY A 551 28.46 7.47 -25.59
N GLN A 552 27.68 8.00 -24.64
CA GLN A 552 27.08 7.17 -23.59
C GLN A 552 26.02 6.23 -24.18
N PRO A 553 25.86 5.02 -23.60
CA PRO A 553 24.85 4.09 -24.05
C PRO A 553 23.44 4.67 -23.86
N PHE A 554 22.61 4.50 -24.88
CA PHE A 554 21.23 4.96 -24.89
C PHE A 554 20.36 4.06 -24.02
N HIS A 555 19.98 4.54 -22.84
CA HIS A 555 19.16 3.79 -21.89
C HIS A 555 17.86 4.50 -21.52
N GLN A 556 17.75 5.81 -21.76
CA GLN A 556 16.62 6.61 -21.29
C GLN A 556 16.17 7.63 -22.33
N PHE A 557 14.86 7.78 -22.50
CA PHE A 557 14.28 8.95 -23.14
C PHE A 557 14.17 10.08 -22.12
N ILE A 558 14.56 11.29 -22.51
CA ILE A 558 14.40 12.48 -21.66
C ILE A 558 13.58 13.51 -22.43
N ILE A 559 12.38 13.80 -21.93
CA ILE A 559 11.45 14.75 -22.51
C ILE A 559 11.63 16.08 -21.78
N LEU A 560 12.14 17.09 -22.49
CA LEU A 560 12.34 18.43 -21.95
C LEU A 560 10.99 19.12 -21.74
N HIS A 561 10.72 19.60 -20.52
CA HIS A 561 9.43 20.20 -20.16
C HIS A 561 9.54 21.69 -19.87
N SER A 562 10.43 22.10 -18.97
CA SER A 562 10.63 23.51 -18.62
C SER A 562 12.10 23.76 -18.29
N GLY A 563 12.60 24.94 -18.64
CA GLY A 563 13.96 25.36 -18.33
C GLY A 563 14.82 25.63 -19.57
N ALA A 564 16.10 25.92 -19.34
CA ALA A 564 17.07 26.21 -20.39
C ALA A 564 18.10 25.09 -20.47
N PHE A 565 18.44 24.70 -21.70
CA PHE A 565 19.35 23.60 -21.98
C PHE A 565 20.37 24.02 -23.02
N GLU A 566 21.62 23.61 -22.84
CA GLU A 566 22.68 23.80 -23.81
C GLU A 566 23.00 22.47 -24.46
N THR A 567 22.87 22.41 -25.78
CA THR A 567 23.22 21.22 -26.55
C THR A 567 24.49 21.50 -27.33
N THR A 568 25.52 20.68 -27.11
CA THR A 568 26.76 20.70 -27.89
C THR A 568 26.70 19.60 -28.94
N ILE A 569 26.77 20.01 -30.20
CA ILE A 569 26.70 19.14 -31.37
C ILE A 569 28.06 19.15 -32.07
N LEU A 570 28.57 17.98 -32.42
CA LEU A 570 29.74 17.83 -33.28
C LEU A 570 29.30 17.97 -34.74
N CYS A 571 29.75 19.03 -35.42
CA CYS A 571 29.55 19.19 -36.85
C CYS A 571 30.57 18.33 -37.61
N GLY A 572 30.24 17.93 -38.85
CA GLY A 572 31.08 17.05 -39.69
C GLY A 572 32.49 17.57 -40.00
N ASN A 573 32.79 18.82 -39.64
CA ASN A 573 34.07 19.50 -39.84
C ASN A 573 34.98 19.43 -38.58
N GLY A 574 34.53 18.78 -37.50
CA GLY A 574 35.25 18.71 -36.21
C GLY A 574 35.00 19.93 -35.30
N GLU A 575 34.21 20.91 -35.74
CA GLU A 575 33.82 22.06 -34.91
C GLU A 575 32.63 21.71 -33.99
N HIS A 576 32.68 22.18 -32.75
CA HIS A 576 31.59 22.05 -31.78
C HIS A 576 30.65 23.25 -31.88
N LYS A 577 29.39 23.01 -32.21
CA LYS A 577 28.33 24.02 -32.19
C LYS A 577 27.52 23.89 -30.91
N VAL A 578 27.50 24.94 -30.10
CA VAL A 578 26.69 25.06 -28.88
C VAL A 578 25.42 25.83 -29.19
N VAL A 579 24.28 25.22 -28.88
CA VAL A 579 22.94 25.78 -29.09
C VAL A 579 22.22 25.82 -27.74
N ARG A 580 21.69 26.98 -27.37
CA ARG A 580 20.85 27.14 -26.18
C ARG A 580 19.38 27.04 -26.55
N ILE A 581 18.63 26.28 -25.77
CA ILE A 581 17.23 25.96 -26.01
C ILE A 581 16.47 26.30 -24.73
N ASN A 582 15.58 27.28 -24.80
CA ASN A 582 14.69 27.63 -23.71
C ASN A 582 13.33 27.00 -23.98
N VAL A 583 12.90 26.10 -23.10
CA VAL A 583 11.63 25.36 -23.21
C VAL A 583 10.63 25.92 -22.22
N ASN A 584 9.47 26.33 -22.73
CA ASN A 584 8.30 26.71 -21.96
C ASN A 584 7.12 25.78 -22.33
N ASN A 585 6.05 25.79 -21.53
CA ASN A 585 4.88 24.91 -21.71
C ASN A 585 4.29 24.87 -23.14
N ASP A 586 4.37 25.99 -23.87
CA ASP A 586 3.75 26.15 -25.19
C ASP A 586 4.73 26.06 -26.38
N GLY A 587 6.04 25.91 -26.15
CA GLY A 587 7.04 25.87 -27.22
C GLY A 587 8.48 26.06 -26.75
N TYR A 588 9.42 26.17 -27.70
CA TYR A 588 10.82 26.43 -27.40
C TYR A 588 11.38 27.58 -28.25
N VAL A 589 12.34 28.30 -27.68
CA VAL A 589 13.15 29.31 -28.38
C VAL A 589 14.58 28.80 -28.46
N MET A 590 15.17 28.86 -29.65
CA MET A 590 16.53 28.42 -29.89
C MET A 590 17.44 29.60 -30.18
N GLU A 591 18.57 29.66 -29.48
CA GLU A 591 19.63 30.64 -29.67
C GLU A 591 20.95 29.93 -29.96
N VAL A 592 21.60 30.27 -31.07
CA VAL A 592 22.89 29.68 -31.45
C VAL A 592 24.01 30.54 -30.87
N LEU A 593 24.84 29.97 -29.98
CA LEU A 593 25.87 30.73 -29.26
C LEU A 593 27.25 30.75 -29.95
N SER A 594 27.44 29.94 -31.01
CA SER A 594 28.74 29.80 -31.69
C SER A 594 28.67 30.19 -33.18
N SER A 595 29.17 31.40 -33.46
CA SER A 595 29.86 31.78 -34.70
C SER A 595 31.08 32.59 -34.29
N SER A 596 32.28 32.03 -34.42
CA SER A 596 33.52 32.75 -34.17
C SER A 596 33.70 33.86 -35.22
N SER A 597 33.86 35.10 -34.73
CA SER A 597 34.28 36.35 -35.40
C SER A 597 33.46 36.88 -36.60
N ASN A 598 32.57 37.85 -36.34
CA ASN A 598 32.91 39.25 -36.64
C ASN A 598 31.96 40.22 -35.94
N ASN A 599 32.56 41.29 -35.46
CA ASN A 599 31.95 42.36 -34.70
C ASN A 599 31.15 43.25 -35.66
N ASP A 600 29.85 42.99 -35.81
CA ASP A 600 28.93 43.98 -36.38
C ASP A 600 27.67 44.08 -35.51
N ARG A 601 27.61 45.19 -34.76
CA ARG A 601 26.43 45.65 -34.05
C ARG A 601 25.40 46.15 -35.08
N SER A 602 24.68 45.23 -35.73
CA SER A 602 23.42 45.58 -36.38
C SER A 602 22.26 45.18 -35.47
N LYS A 603 21.61 46.19 -34.91
CA LYS A 603 20.30 46.11 -34.26
C LYS A 603 19.29 45.42 -35.20
N GLY A 604 18.50 44.51 -34.63
CA GLY A 604 17.17 44.14 -35.14
C GLY A 604 17.15 43.50 -36.52
N SER A 605 17.43 42.20 -36.60
CA SER A 605 16.89 41.35 -37.66
C SER A 605 16.78 39.92 -37.15
N THR A 606 15.53 39.48 -37.00
CA THR A 606 15.10 38.10 -36.76
C THR A 606 15.59 37.19 -37.88
N VAL A 607 16.78 36.61 -37.75
CA VAL A 607 17.22 35.50 -38.60
C VAL A 607 16.74 34.20 -37.97
N ASN A 608 15.45 33.93 -38.15
CA ASN A 608 14.77 32.68 -37.81
C ASN A 608 15.17 31.62 -38.85
N SER A 609 16.36 31.05 -38.74
CA SER A 609 16.79 29.95 -39.61
C SER A 609 16.28 28.62 -39.06
N LYS A 610 15.43 27.97 -39.88
CA LYS A 610 14.76 26.66 -39.72
C LYS A 610 15.72 25.51 -39.33
N MET A 611 16.28 25.50 -38.12
CA MET A 611 16.94 24.32 -37.57
C MET A 611 15.99 23.61 -36.62
N PHE A 612 15.60 22.39 -36.98
CA PHE A 612 14.74 21.54 -36.16
C PHE A 612 15.54 20.89 -35.03
N PHE A 613 14.96 20.90 -33.82
CA PHE A 613 15.46 20.16 -32.66
C PHE A 613 14.34 19.40 -31.98
N SER A 614 14.62 18.12 -31.68
CA SER A 614 13.72 17.26 -30.92
C SER A 614 13.79 17.62 -29.44
N LEU A 615 12.65 17.95 -28.84
CA LEU A 615 12.54 18.14 -27.39
C LEU A 615 12.58 16.81 -26.60
N ILE A 616 12.64 15.68 -27.31
CA ILE A 616 12.82 14.35 -26.75
C ILE A 616 14.23 13.88 -27.07
N LEU A 617 15.08 13.88 -26.06
CA LEU A 617 16.43 13.31 -26.16
C LEU A 617 16.32 11.79 -26.23
N GLY A 618 17.00 11.18 -27.19
CA GLY A 618 16.90 9.74 -27.47
C GLY A 618 15.91 9.36 -28.58
N ALA A 619 15.05 10.28 -29.05
CA ALA A 619 14.07 9.97 -30.10
C ALA A 619 14.73 9.64 -31.44
N TYR A 620 15.78 10.39 -31.80
CA TYR A 620 16.58 10.12 -33.00
C TYR A 620 17.34 8.80 -32.89
N GLU A 621 17.97 8.54 -31.74
CA GLU A 621 18.73 7.33 -31.46
C GLU A 621 17.85 6.09 -31.57
N TYR A 622 16.64 6.14 -30.99
CA TYR A 622 15.65 5.07 -31.10
C TYR A 622 15.19 4.85 -32.55
N ALA A 623 14.84 5.92 -33.26
CA ALA A 623 14.38 5.84 -34.65
C ALA A 623 15.47 5.34 -35.62
N SER A 624 16.74 5.61 -35.31
CA SER A 624 17.89 5.23 -36.15
C SER A 624 18.49 3.88 -35.77
N GLY A 625 18.05 3.27 -34.68
CA GLY A 625 18.63 2.04 -34.11
C GLY A 625 20.05 2.23 -33.55
N MET A 626 20.39 3.44 -33.07
CA MET A 626 21.69 3.71 -32.47
C MET A 626 21.72 3.31 -31.00
N SER A 627 22.83 2.71 -30.56
CA SER A 627 23.05 2.29 -29.18
C SER A 627 23.64 3.39 -28.29
N GLN A 628 24.00 4.55 -28.85
CA GLN A 628 24.67 5.64 -28.15
C GLN A 628 24.07 6.99 -28.50
N TYR A 629 24.10 7.92 -27.55
CA TYR A 629 23.64 9.29 -27.76
C TYR A 629 24.53 10.08 -28.72
N SER A 630 23.91 10.84 -29.62
CA SER A 630 24.56 11.61 -30.69
C SER A 630 25.03 13.00 -30.27
N SER A 631 24.51 13.55 -29.17
CA SER A 631 24.81 14.90 -28.69
C SER A 631 24.96 14.93 -27.17
N THR A 632 25.66 15.95 -26.66
CA THR A 632 25.74 16.21 -25.22
C THR A 632 24.79 17.35 -24.88
N VAL A 633 23.92 17.14 -23.89
CA VAL A 633 22.95 18.13 -23.43
C VAL A 633 23.18 18.42 -21.96
N THR A 634 23.35 19.69 -21.62
CA THR A 634 23.56 20.19 -20.26
C THR A 634 22.44 21.13 -19.85
N SER A 635 22.03 21.08 -18.59
CA SER A 635 21.04 22.02 -18.04
C SER A 635 21.72 23.37 -17.78
N TYR A 636 21.06 24.46 -18.15
CA TYR A 636 21.44 25.82 -17.83
C TYR A 636 20.39 26.40 -16.87
N GLY A 637 20.68 26.34 -15.57
CA GLY A 637 19.75 26.67 -14.50
C GLY A 637 18.93 25.47 -14.01
N LEU A 638 17.83 25.78 -13.31
CA LEU A 638 16.87 24.80 -12.82
C LEU A 638 15.94 24.39 -13.96
N SER A 639 15.96 23.10 -14.30
CA SER A 639 15.19 22.58 -15.43
C SER A 639 14.40 21.34 -15.02
N GLU A 640 13.19 21.20 -15.54
CA GLU A 640 12.30 20.07 -15.32
C GLU A 640 12.21 19.25 -16.62
N ALA A 641 12.30 17.94 -16.48
CA ALA A 641 12.16 17.00 -17.58
C ALA A 641 11.43 15.73 -17.11
N PHE A 642 10.96 14.94 -18.05
CA PHE A 642 10.36 13.63 -17.78
C PHE A 642 11.24 12.54 -18.37
N VAL A 643 11.62 11.57 -17.55
CA VAL A 643 12.53 10.48 -17.94
C VAL A 643 11.73 9.19 -18.10
N VAL A 644 12.01 8.45 -19.16
CA VAL A 644 11.47 7.11 -19.40
C VAL A 644 12.63 6.15 -19.65
N ASP A 645 12.66 5.03 -18.94
CA ASP A 645 13.63 3.96 -19.21
C ASP A 645 13.24 3.22 -20.50
N VAL A 646 14.21 3.09 -21.41
CA VAL A 646 14.03 2.42 -22.71
C VAL A 646 13.70 0.96 -22.51
N ALA A 647 14.31 0.27 -21.54
CA ALA A 647 14.05 -1.16 -21.31
C ALA A 647 12.60 -1.41 -20.84
N LEU A 648 12.09 -0.53 -19.96
CA LEU A 648 10.70 -0.59 -19.50
C LEU A 648 9.72 -0.25 -20.61
N PHE A 649 10.05 0.74 -21.45
CA PHE A 649 9.21 1.09 -22.58
C PHE A 649 9.19 0.00 -23.66
N ASP A 650 10.35 -0.55 -24.01
CA ASP A 650 10.47 -1.60 -25.01
C ASP A 650 9.67 -2.84 -24.62
N ALA A 651 9.51 -3.17 -23.33
CA ALA A 651 8.64 -4.26 -22.89
C ALA A 651 7.16 -4.06 -23.29
N ILE A 652 6.72 -2.81 -23.50
CA ILE A 652 5.35 -2.45 -23.89
C ILE A 652 5.18 -2.43 -25.42
N VAL A 653 6.28 -2.26 -26.16
CA VAL A 653 6.26 -2.14 -27.62
C VAL A 653 6.00 -3.51 -28.27
N PRO A 654 5.01 -3.64 -29.19
CA PRO A 654 4.73 -4.88 -29.90
C PRO A 654 5.94 -5.40 -30.68
N ALA A 655 6.11 -6.72 -30.72
CA ALA A 655 7.24 -7.36 -31.38
C ALA A 655 7.30 -7.04 -32.88
N GLU A 656 6.14 -6.96 -33.55
CA GLU A 656 6.07 -6.71 -34.99
C GLU A 656 6.53 -5.28 -35.33
N LEU A 657 6.27 -4.30 -34.44
CA LEU A 657 6.77 -2.94 -34.64
C LEU A 657 8.30 -2.87 -34.42
N LYS A 658 8.85 -3.67 -33.50
CA LYS A 658 10.30 -3.74 -33.30
C LYS A 658 11.01 -4.35 -34.50
N GLU A 659 10.45 -5.41 -35.08
CA GLU A 659 10.95 -6.02 -36.31
C GLU A 659 10.97 -5.03 -37.46
N ILE A 660 9.88 -4.25 -37.65
CA ILE A 660 9.82 -3.19 -38.67
C ILE A 660 10.91 -2.13 -38.45
N ILE A 661 11.11 -1.66 -37.21
CA ILE A 661 12.19 -0.73 -36.88
C ILE A 661 13.57 -1.37 -37.12
N GLN A 662 13.69 -2.69 -37.01
CA GLN A 662 14.92 -3.46 -37.18
C GLN A 662 15.29 -3.78 -38.64
N GLU A 663 14.31 -4.03 -39.50
CA GLU A 663 14.51 -4.55 -40.85
C GLU A 663 14.45 -3.44 -41.93
N GLU A 664 13.68 -2.37 -41.70
CA GLU A 664 13.40 -1.37 -42.73
C GLU A 664 14.54 -0.33 -42.87
N GLY A 665 15.51 -0.64 -43.75
CA GLY A 665 16.69 0.20 -43.98
C GLY A 665 16.42 1.55 -44.64
N GLU A 666 15.44 1.64 -45.55
CA GLU A 666 15.11 2.87 -46.28
C GLU A 666 14.52 3.95 -45.34
N ALA A 667 13.59 3.56 -44.48
CA ALA A 667 12.99 4.43 -43.47
C ALA A 667 14.04 4.99 -42.48
N ARG A 668 15.05 4.20 -42.11
CA ARG A 668 16.16 4.69 -41.26
C ARG A 668 17.06 5.69 -41.98
N GLU A 669 17.28 5.53 -43.27
CA GLU A 669 18.10 6.47 -44.03
C GLU A 669 17.41 7.85 -44.11
N LEU A 670 16.08 7.87 -44.20
CA LEU A 670 15.28 9.10 -44.08
C LEU A 670 15.48 9.78 -42.71
N VAL A 671 15.49 9.02 -41.62
CA VAL A 671 15.74 9.54 -40.25
C VAL A 671 17.16 10.11 -40.13
N ARG A 672 18.17 9.41 -40.65
CA ARG A 672 19.57 9.89 -40.65
C ARG A 672 19.74 11.15 -41.48
N ARG A 673 19.13 11.20 -42.67
CA ARG A 673 19.13 12.39 -43.54
C ARG A 673 18.47 13.58 -42.85
N CYS A 674 17.32 13.38 -42.19
CA CYS A 674 16.66 14.40 -41.39
C CYS A 674 17.56 14.96 -40.27
N HIS A 675 18.27 14.10 -39.54
CA HIS A 675 19.17 14.55 -38.47
C HIS A 675 20.41 15.27 -39.01
N LYS A 676 20.96 14.84 -40.15
CA LYS A 676 22.11 15.48 -40.80
C LYS A 676 21.78 16.86 -41.35
N GLU A 677 20.62 17.00 -41.99
CA GLU A 677 20.17 18.25 -42.62
C GLU A 677 19.42 19.17 -41.63
N ARG A 678 19.05 18.67 -40.45
CA ARG A 678 18.29 19.39 -39.40
C ARG A 678 16.98 19.98 -39.91
N ASP A 679 16.36 19.35 -40.89
CA ASP A 679 15.07 19.72 -41.46
C ASP A 679 14.01 18.65 -41.14
N ALA A 680 13.00 19.03 -40.36
CA ALA A 680 11.86 18.18 -40.02
C ALA A 680 10.97 17.85 -41.22
N SER A 681 11.01 18.68 -42.26
CA SER A 681 10.14 18.56 -43.43
C SER A 681 10.34 17.23 -44.16
N ILE A 682 11.55 16.68 -44.11
CA ILE A 682 11.96 15.42 -44.75
C ILE A 682 11.18 14.22 -44.19
N LEU A 683 10.99 14.17 -42.87
CA LEU A 683 10.18 13.13 -42.25
C LEU A 683 8.70 13.43 -42.47
N LEU A 684 8.26 14.67 -42.27
CA LEU A 684 6.86 15.06 -42.38
C LEU A 684 6.28 14.82 -43.79
N SER A 685 7.06 15.00 -44.86
CA SER A 685 6.64 14.70 -46.23
C SER A 685 6.52 13.20 -46.50
N ASN A 686 7.32 12.38 -45.82
CA ASN A 686 7.44 10.93 -46.05
C ASN A 686 6.77 10.10 -44.94
N MET A 687 5.79 10.67 -44.22
CA MET A 687 5.09 9.99 -43.12
C MET A 687 4.42 8.66 -43.51
N GLN A 688 4.07 8.48 -44.79
CA GLN A 688 3.45 7.25 -45.31
C GLN A 688 4.40 6.05 -45.31
N GLU A 689 5.71 6.31 -45.39
CA GLU A 689 6.83 5.35 -45.37
C GLU A 689 7.41 5.22 -43.95
N GLY A 690 6.74 5.79 -42.93
CA GLY A 690 7.18 5.69 -41.54
C GLY A 690 6.86 4.34 -40.89
N PHE A 691 7.71 3.92 -39.95
CA PHE A 691 7.56 2.66 -39.21
C PHE A 691 6.15 2.50 -38.60
N ALA A 692 5.60 3.58 -38.03
CA ALA A 692 4.25 3.56 -37.45
C ALA A 692 3.13 3.42 -38.49
N SER A 693 3.33 3.92 -39.72
CA SER A 693 2.39 3.80 -40.84
C SER A 693 2.41 2.39 -41.41
N ASN A 694 3.60 1.82 -41.60
CA ASN A 694 3.79 0.45 -42.07
C ASN A 694 3.23 -0.57 -41.09
N TYR A 695 3.43 -0.36 -39.79
CA TYR A 695 2.81 -1.18 -38.76
C TYR A 695 1.27 -1.15 -38.81
N ARG A 696 0.65 0.01 -39.07
CA ARG A 696 -0.81 0.11 -39.24
C ARG A 696 -1.29 -0.62 -40.49
N LYS A 697 -0.60 -0.44 -41.62
CA LYS A 697 -0.90 -1.12 -42.89
C LYS A 697 -0.82 -2.65 -42.72
N GLY A 698 0.21 -3.15 -42.03
CA GLY A 698 0.33 -4.59 -41.72
C GLY A 698 -0.81 -5.14 -40.86
N LYS A 699 -1.34 -4.32 -39.94
CA LYS A 699 -2.47 -4.70 -39.06
C LYS A 699 -3.84 -4.68 -39.74
N GLU A 700 -3.99 -3.90 -40.82
CA GLU A 700 -5.23 -3.85 -41.63
C GLU A 700 -5.35 -5.03 -42.62
N ILE A 701 -4.30 -5.85 -42.80
CA ILE A 701 -4.25 -6.90 -43.83
C ILE A 701 -4.80 -8.30 -43.45
N PRO A 702 -5.18 -8.70 -42.22
CA PRO A 702 -5.78 -10.03 -42.02
C PRO A 702 -7.31 -9.96 -41.92
N THR A 703 -8.04 -10.24 -43.02
CA THR A 703 -9.39 -10.87 -43.09
C THR A 703 -9.97 -10.91 -44.53
N LYS A 704 -9.18 -11.29 -45.53
CA LYS A 704 -9.75 -11.56 -46.88
C LYS A 704 -9.37 -12.89 -47.53
N ASN A 705 -8.54 -13.72 -46.88
CA ASN A 705 -7.98 -14.92 -47.53
C ASN A 705 -8.38 -16.28 -46.92
N GLU A 706 -9.43 -16.38 -46.08
CA GLU A 706 -9.90 -17.68 -45.56
C GLU A 706 -11.25 -18.18 -46.11
N ASN A 707 -11.79 -17.57 -47.17
CA ASN A 707 -12.95 -18.12 -47.88
C ASN A 707 -12.65 -18.26 -49.37
N ASN A 708 -11.82 -19.25 -49.75
CA ASN A 708 -11.86 -19.87 -51.08
C ASN A 708 -10.87 -21.03 -51.15
N TRP A 709 -11.22 -22.19 -50.60
CA TRP A 709 -10.83 -23.48 -51.17
C TRP A 709 -11.96 -24.49 -50.89
N THR A 710 -12.39 -25.10 -51.99
CA THR A 710 -13.34 -26.22 -52.17
C THR A 710 -13.01 -27.46 -51.37
#